data_AF-L7JZH4-F1
#
_entry.id   AF-L7JZH4-F1
#
_cell.length_a   1.000
_cell.length_b   1.000
_cell.length_c   1.000
_cell.angle_alpha   90.00
_cell.angle_beta   90.00
_cell.angle_gamma   90.00
#
_symmetry.space_group_name_H-M   'P 1'
#
loop_
_entity.id
_entity.type
_entity.pdbx_description
1 polymer ?
#
loop_
_entity_poly.entity_id
_entity_poly.type
_entity_poly.pdbx_seq_one_letter_code
_entity_poly.pdbx_strand_id
1 'polypeptide(L)'
;MLYNIADYLTATVIYIFVFSSVSKDDSEYMVFDNLKHTNMSKFLTSLEKDPTLNEHFNIKQFDVNQVIDKGVTPSVGTSQDDTNSETGERKPKRAKIEQQPAYYNCIRSYYKPTRLFKIVTVPFSKKLYQKVLGLKVDLKFETNDYIDIFKYIFLNLDDNGDFLDNAWQSICDYPTEFLNVFKKNAENKSQPSSVHKDVSSFLALNFERGMEAFQKAMNSQVVYKLMNDEKTKVALVCGKYRHNNRIIIDKSLDGFEFGFLFECLEVTYVDLKKNFKLYSEAFAFRKQLLNTKLTITIKETRPLDELKPVIHGKYTLDSDFMKLLRCQFFEEEHIENIVIELQSKEIVDNPTICNAEDLYDCIKTLKFYVNYKNNKLQPIHSIEICFSGNINTIQQITKVENLTHVELEDIIFSSDFVINKAWKSLELRDIVALKGTITEIGCECEKLVLERLEGRFNLSGTAGFNEVVMSESSEFVFNKKTKSIDSFVYLIDLQINEFTAVENGIERIWINQTKCTDIITLKVTPEHKNIKIHNTEGKFYFDGIFCALLDFGDKTSLTIDKGDKSQMSVVLKYFVIDNVISFPGCYDTVELVDIEILRGKFLIVNGSCRTLKIICCKGRITKPKSVQLDKLIIEFNPKSRNELEVEGMSNINELVLENIPCDENIIANILNKLENVKFLRITFSDDQNTRARNFEGYLKELYGKNNSLNGSNNDLQDARPETVLFEDSFEKISTCQPIKNFLDVLHQSKIILQLYGLTYEKIFMSGYEMIQYSKYAQNLKALDISIEYLTDQSFKYIFCGIEFLNLDYSCIPDEKLHEKFKTLKKFDKLKVLVVNGIFFTNKANFSFIPATTKVLIIEYPDWEETSHTEKKVEKTKLNKLYLLMKVGKVSDDNKKVTNTKIIKDLKILSQYIDMKNLEDLIIIKGEIHYEIEPTEFNLLRQYKQTLCLGLGET
;
A
#
# COMPACT_ATOMS: atom_id res chain seq x y z
N MET A 1 0.27 -19.89 1.89
CA MET A 1 0.51 -18.83 0.90
C MET A 1 -0.40 -19.12 -0.26
N LEU A 2 -1.54 -18.44 -0.31
CA LEU A 2 -2.54 -18.71 -1.34
C LEU A 2 -2.44 -17.75 -2.50
N TYR A 3 -2.82 -18.31 -3.64
CA TYR A 3 -2.54 -17.84 -4.98
C TYR A 3 -3.57 -16.79 -5.39
N ASN A 4 -3.13 -15.78 -6.14
CA ASN A 4 -4.04 -15.12 -7.06
C ASN A 4 -4.44 -16.16 -8.11
N ILE A 5 -5.73 -16.46 -8.20
CA ILE A 5 -6.23 -17.52 -9.08
C ILE A 5 -6.00 -17.17 -10.56
N ALA A 6 -5.95 -15.87 -10.87
CA ALA A 6 -5.54 -15.39 -12.18
C ALA A 6 -4.06 -15.74 -12.47
N ASP A 7 -3.17 -15.64 -11.48
CA ASP A 7 -1.76 -16.05 -11.61
C ASP A 7 -1.66 -17.57 -11.86
N TYR A 8 -2.51 -18.41 -11.26
CA TYR A 8 -2.49 -19.86 -11.53
C TYR A 8 -2.77 -20.20 -13.02
N LEU A 9 -3.57 -19.38 -13.71
CA LEU A 9 -3.91 -19.56 -15.12
C LEU A 9 -2.90 -18.90 -16.06
N THR A 10 -2.32 -17.77 -15.64
CA THR A 10 -1.53 -16.88 -16.52
C THR A 10 -0.03 -16.87 -16.22
N ALA A 11 0.43 -17.38 -15.06
CA ALA A 11 1.83 -17.35 -14.67
C ALA A 11 2.68 -18.09 -15.70
N THR A 12 3.52 -17.32 -16.38
CA THR A 12 4.56 -17.78 -17.30
C THR A 12 5.85 -18.12 -16.56
N VAL A 13 6.04 -17.66 -15.32
CA VAL A 13 7.25 -17.87 -14.53
C VAL A 13 6.88 -18.31 -13.11
N ILE A 14 7.48 -19.41 -12.64
CA ILE A 14 7.33 -19.94 -11.28
C ILE A 14 8.67 -19.83 -10.56
N TYR A 15 8.69 -19.20 -9.39
CA TYR A 15 9.87 -19.07 -8.53
C TYR A 15 9.87 -20.16 -7.47
N ILE A 16 10.98 -20.89 -7.33
CA ILE A 16 11.17 -21.93 -6.32
C ILE A 16 12.32 -21.53 -5.41
N PHE A 17 12.02 -21.16 -4.17
CA PHE A 17 13.04 -20.86 -3.18
C PHE A 17 13.50 -22.14 -2.53
N VAL A 18 14.79 -22.38 -2.56
CA VAL A 18 15.45 -23.55 -2.00
C VAL A 18 16.28 -23.08 -0.81
N PHE A 19 15.88 -23.51 0.38
CA PHE A 19 16.45 -23.06 1.65
C PHE A 19 17.63 -23.95 2.05
N SER A 20 18.63 -23.36 2.72
CA SER A 20 19.76 -24.10 3.27
C SER A 20 19.30 -25.05 4.39
N SER A 21 19.44 -26.35 4.19
CA SER A 21 19.11 -27.37 5.21
C SER A 21 20.34 -27.75 6.05
N VAL A 22 20.12 -27.96 7.35
CA VAL A 22 21.14 -28.46 8.30
C VAL A 22 21.46 -29.94 8.03
N SER A 23 20.54 -30.71 7.44
CA SER A 23 20.65 -32.18 7.31
C SER A 23 21.37 -32.69 6.06
N LYS A 24 21.80 -31.84 5.12
CA LYS A 24 22.34 -32.19 3.77
C LYS A 24 21.42 -33.06 2.88
N ASP A 25 20.45 -33.77 3.44
CA ASP A 25 19.40 -34.49 2.74
C ASP A 25 18.09 -33.68 2.77
N ASP A 26 17.52 -33.53 1.58
CA ASP A 26 16.32 -32.78 1.18
C ASP A 26 16.29 -31.28 1.52
N SER A 27 16.61 -30.46 0.53
CA SER A 27 16.45 -29.01 0.60
C SER A 27 14.96 -28.65 0.71
N GLU A 28 14.56 -28.09 1.85
CA GLU A 28 13.25 -27.48 2.01
C GLU A 28 13.03 -26.41 0.93
N TYR A 29 11.82 -26.32 0.40
CA TYR A 29 11.49 -25.33 -0.62
C TYR A 29 10.13 -24.66 -0.41
N MET A 30 9.97 -23.50 -1.05
CA MET A 30 8.70 -22.78 -1.20
C MET A 30 8.53 -22.37 -2.66
N VAL A 31 7.29 -22.34 -3.13
CA VAL A 31 6.95 -22.04 -4.53
C VAL A 31 6.13 -20.76 -4.56
N PHE A 32 6.48 -19.85 -5.46
CA PHE A 32 5.82 -18.57 -5.66
C PHE A 32 5.52 -18.39 -7.14
N ASP A 33 4.24 -18.25 -7.47
CA ASP A 33 3.80 -17.96 -8.84
C ASP A 33 3.89 -16.46 -9.17
N ASN A 34 4.10 -15.62 -8.14
CA ASN A 34 4.24 -14.17 -8.25
C ASN A 34 5.44 -13.70 -7.41
N LEU A 35 6.35 -12.96 -8.05
CA LEU A 35 7.56 -12.47 -7.40
C LEU A 35 7.27 -11.51 -6.24
N LYS A 36 6.17 -10.73 -6.31
CA LYS A 36 5.76 -9.80 -5.24
C LYS A 36 5.49 -10.53 -3.91
N HIS A 37 4.99 -11.77 -3.96
CA HIS A 37 4.66 -12.54 -2.75
C HIS A 37 5.89 -12.91 -1.92
N THR A 38 7.09 -12.79 -2.48
CA THR A 38 8.34 -13.03 -1.76
C THR A 38 8.71 -11.90 -0.79
N ASN A 39 8.06 -10.73 -0.90
CA ASN A 39 8.52 -9.48 -0.25
C ASN A 39 10.01 -9.18 -0.50
N MET A 40 10.62 -9.73 -1.56
CA MET A 40 12.02 -9.53 -1.97
C MET A 40 12.10 -9.29 -3.48
N SER A 41 11.01 -8.83 -4.09
CA SER A 41 10.87 -8.74 -5.55
C SER A 41 11.86 -7.77 -6.18
N LYS A 42 12.16 -6.63 -5.52
CA LYS A 42 13.15 -5.64 -6.00
C LYS A 42 14.54 -6.25 -6.01
N PHE A 43 14.91 -6.92 -4.92
CA PHE A 43 16.19 -7.58 -4.77
C PHE A 43 16.36 -8.68 -5.84
N LEU A 44 15.37 -9.55 -5.99
CA LEU A 44 15.43 -10.66 -6.94
C LEU A 44 15.44 -10.17 -8.39
N THR A 45 14.65 -9.15 -8.73
CA THR A 45 14.69 -8.54 -10.08
C THR A 45 16.06 -7.93 -10.37
N SER A 46 16.74 -7.38 -9.36
CA SER A 46 18.09 -6.85 -9.51
C SER A 46 19.12 -7.98 -9.65
N LEU A 47 18.99 -9.04 -8.86
CA LEU A 47 19.84 -10.23 -8.94
C LEU A 47 19.69 -10.99 -10.27
N GLU A 48 18.50 -10.97 -10.88
CA GLU A 48 18.30 -11.52 -12.23
C GLU A 48 19.05 -10.75 -13.31
N LYS A 49 19.14 -9.42 -13.16
CA LYS A 49 19.87 -8.55 -14.11
C LYS A 49 21.38 -8.65 -13.90
N ASP A 50 21.80 -8.83 -12.66
CA ASP A 50 23.20 -8.97 -12.27
C ASP A 50 23.37 -10.05 -11.18
N PRO A 51 23.67 -11.30 -11.57
CA PRO A 51 23.86 -12.40 -10.62
C PRO A 51 25.07 -12.23 -9.69
N THR A 52 25.99 -11.30 -10.00
CA THR A 52 27.19 -11.05 -9.18
C THR A 52 26.93 -10.09 -8.01
N LEU A 53 25.73 -9.50 -7.97
CA LEU A 53 25.34 -8.48 -6.99
C LEU A 53 25.24 -9.04 -5.56
N ASN A 54 25.10 -10.36 -5.39
CA ASN A 54 25.13 -11.02 -4.08
C ASN A 54 25.61 -12.49 -4.17
N GLU A 55 26.70 -12.83 -3.48
CA GLU A 55 27.28 -14.20 -3.52
C GLU A 55 26.45 -15.25 -2.75
N HIS A 56 25.56 -14.83 -1.86
CA HIS A 56 24.78 -15.74 -1.00
C HIS A 56 23.46 -16.18 -1.64
N PHE A 57 22.98 -15.45 -2.63
CA PHE A 57 21.77 -15.76 -3.38
C PHE A 57 22.15 -16.22 -4.77
N ASN A 58 21.45 -17.23 -5.26
CA ASN A 58 21.68 -17.71 -6.61
C ASN A 58 20.35 -17.89 -7.30
N ILE A 59 20.14 -17.19 -8.42
CA ILE A 59 18.98 -17.39 -9.27
C ILE A 59 19.39 -18.11 -10.55
N LYS A 60 18.81 -19.29 -10.75
CA LYS A 60 19.02 -20.10 -11.95
C LYS A 60 17.70 -20.30 -12.67
N GLN A 61 17.65 -19.92 -13.93
CA GLN A 61 16.57 -20.38 -14.80
C GLN A 61 16.77 -21.87 -15.06
N PHE A 62 15.71 -22.63 -14.87
CA PHE A 62 15.71 -24.07 -15.01
C PHE A 62 15.09 -24.45 -16.36
N ASP A 63 15.84 -25.19 -17.18
CA ASP A 63 15.35 -25.72 -18.46
C ASP A 63 14.69 -27.09 -18.22
N VAL A 64 13.39 -27.16 -18.47
CA VAL A 64 12.59 -28.36 -18.19
C VAL A 64 12.98 -29.55 -19.09
N ASN A 65 13.61 -29.30 -20.24
CA ASN A 65 14.09 -30.36 -21.13
C ASN A 65 15.12 -31.26 -20.41
N GLN A 66 15.86 -30.73 -19.43
CA GLN A 66 16.85 -31.47 -18.64
C GLN A 66 16.25 -32.53 -17.68
N VAL A 67 14.94 -32.45 -17.39
CA VAL A 67 14.22 -33.41 -16.51
C VAL A 67 13.61 -34.54 -17.31
N ILE A 68 13.17 -34.26 -18.53
CA ILE A 68 12.53 -35.23 -19.43
C ILE A 68 13.58 -36.24 -19.93
N ASP A 69 14.80 -35.77 -20.24
CA ASP A 69 15.89 -36.64 -20.72
C ASP A 69 16.52 -37.54 -19.63
N LYS A 70 16.24 -37.29 -18.34
CA LYS A 70 16.73 -38.11 -17.22
C LYS A 70 15.73 -39.15 -16.71
N GLY A 71 14.59 -39.31 -17.38
CA GLY A 71 13.54 -40.28 -17.03
C GLY A 71 13.72 -41.65 -17.67
N VAL A 72 14.47 -42.52 -16.99
CA VAL A 72 14.32 -43.98 -16.87
C VAL A 72 13.24 -44.62 -17.77
N THR A 73 13.67 -45.43 -18.75
CA THR A 73 12.85 -46.47 -19.38
C THR A 73 12.28 -47.40 -18.30
N PRO A 74 10.95 -47.59 -18.20
CA PRO A 74 10.38 -48.60 -17.33
C PRO A 74 10.77 -49.97 -17.91
N SER A 75 11.68 -50.68 -17.26
CA SER A 75 11.97 -52.07 -17.59
C SER A 75 10.74 -52.92 -17.24
N VAL A 76 9.90 -53.16 -18.24
CA VAL A 76 8.95 -54.27 -18.25
C VAL A 76 9.79 -55.54 -18.30
N GLY A 77 9.59 -56.41 -17.31
CA GLY A 77 10.34 -57.64 -17.19
C GLY A 77 10.06 -58.62 -18.33
N THR A 78 11.09 -59.37 -18.69
CA THR A 78 10.96 -60.78 -19.09
C THR A 78 12.26 -61.49 -18.75
N SER A 79 12.10 -62.62 -18.07
CA SER A 79 13.07 -63.67 -17.80
C SER A 79 13.87 -64.10 -19.03
N GLN A 80 15.17 -64.36 -18.87
CA GLN A 80 15.76 -65.65 -19.23
C GLN A 80 17.19 -65.78 -18.71
N ASP A 81 17.50 -67.02 -18.31
CA ASP A 81 18.80 -67.53 -17.93
C ASP A 81 19.93 -67.11 -18.89
N ASP A 82 21.12 -66.86 -18.34
CA ASP A 82 22.31 -67.56 -18.84
C ASP A 82 23.47 -67.49 -17.82
N THR A 83 23.94 -68.69 -17.50
CA THR A 83 25.11 -69.03 -16.69
C THR A 83 26.43 -68.89 -17.46
N ASN A 84 27.51 -68.62 -16.70
CA ASN A 84 28.95 -68.68 -17.02
C ASN A 84 29.51 -67.47 -17.80
N SER A 85 30.71 -66.93 -17.55
CA SER A 85 31.94 -67.50 -16.96
C SER A 85 32.84 -66.39 -16.38
N GLU A 86 33.72 -66.81 -15.47
CA GLU A 86 34.79 -66.05 -14.85
C GLU A 86 35.74 -65.37 -15.84
N THR A 87 36.09 -64.10 -15.59
CA THR A 87 37.45 -63.51 -15.49
C THR A 87 37.44 -62.03 -15.87
N GLY A 88 38.13 -61.22 -15.06
CA GLY A 88 38.51 -59.84 -15.42
C GLY A 88 37.65 -58.74 -14.81
N GLU A 89 38.15 -58.17 -13.71
CA GLU A 89 37.63 -56.99 -13.04
C GLU A 89 37.31 -55.83 -14.00
N ARG A 90 36.03 -55.48 -14.10
CA ARG A 90 35.56 -54.10 -14.19
C ARG A 90 34.25 -54.01 -13.43
N LYS A 91 34.32 -53.56 -12.18
CA LYS A 91 33.13 -53.04 -11.49
C LYS A 91 32.51 -51.99 -12.42
N PRO A 92 31.26 -52.14 -12.90
CA PRO A 92 30.62 -51.04 -13.57
C PRO A 92 30.53 -49.91 -12.55
N LYS A 93 30.98 -48.71 -12.93
CA LYS A 93 30.63 -47.48 -12.23
C LYS A 93 29.11 -47.45 -12.19
N ARG A 94 28.50 -47.98 -11.13
CA ARG A 94 27.17 -47.54 -10.68
C ARG A 94 27.35 -46.06 -10.43
N ALA A 95 27.01 -45.25 -11.42
CA ALA A 95 26.72 -43.85 -11.20
C ALA A 95 25.78 -43.84 -10.00
N LYS A 96 26.23 -43.24 -8.89
CA LYS A 96 25.33 -42.85 -7.82
C LYS A 96 24.18 -42.14 -8.52
N ILE A 97 22.99 -42.72 -8.48
CA ILE A 97 21.78 -41.97 -8.75
C ILE A 97 21.75 -40.97 -7.59
N GLU A 98 22.36 -39.81 -7.80
CA GLU A 98 22.18 -38.68 -6.90
C GLU A 98 20.67 -38.52 -6.77
N GLN A 99 20.16 -38.69 -5.54
CA GLN A 99 18.75 -38.46 -5.24
C GLN A 99 18.41 -37.07 -5.79
N GLN A 100 17.47 -37.04 -6.73
CA GLN A 100 17.00 -35.77 -7.29
C GLN A 100 16.39 -34.95 -6.15
N PRO A 101 16.79 -33.67 -5.98
CA PRO A 101 16.25 -32.83 -4.92
C PRO A 101 14.72 -32.79 -4.94
N ALA A 102 14.08 -32.78 -3.77
CA ALA A 102 12.62 -32.89 -3.62
C ALA A 102 11.79 -31.90 -4.47
N TYR A 103 12.33 -30.73 -4.81
CA TYR A 103 11.63 -29.73 -5.64
C TYR A 103 11.51 -30.13 -7.13
N TYR A 104 12.27 -31.11 -7.61
CA TYR A 104 12.11 -31.63 -8.99
C TYR A 104 10.74 -32.26 -9.22
N ASN A 105 10.16 -32.87 -8.17
CA ASN A 105 8.80 -33.40 -8.23
C ASN A 105 7.76 -32.27 -8.38
N CYS A 106 8.02 -31.10 -7.80
CA CYS A 106 7.21 -29.90 -8.00
C CYS A 106 7.32 -29.40 -9.45
N ILE A 107 8.53 -29.29 -10.01
CA ILE A 107 8.70 -28.90 -11.43
C ILE A 107 7.92 -29.84 -12.36
N ARG A 108 7.95 -31.16 -12.09
CA ARG A 108 7.17 -32.15 -12.85
C ARG A 108 5.66 -31.96 -12.70
N SER A 109 5.15 -31.71 -11.49
CA SER A 109 3.71 -31.55 -11.26
C SER A 109 3.16 -30.23 -11.84
N TYR A 110 3.98 -29.20 -11.94
CA TYR A 110 3.61 -27.89 -12.50
C TYR A 110 3.94 -27.72 -13.99
N TYR A 111 4.55 -28.72 -14.65
CA TYR A 111 5.04 -28.60 -16.01
C TYR A 111 3.95 -28.27 -17.03
N LYS A 112 4.19 -27.19 -17.79
CA LYS A 112 3.52 -26.86 -19.04
C LYS A 112 4.58 -26.32 -20.00
N PRO A 113 4.48 -26.57 -21.33
CA PRO A 113 5.47 -26.11 -22.31
C PRO A 113 5.73 -24.59 -22.29
N THR A 114 4.77 -23.80 -21.79
CA THR A 114 4.82 -22.34 -21.76
C THR A 114 5.30 -21.75 -20.42
N ARG A 115 5.66 -22.59 -19.43
CA ARG A 115 6.07 -22.14 -18.09
C ARG A 115 7.58 -22.21 -17.91
N LEU A 116 8.17 -21.13 -17.44
CA LEU A 116 9.55 -21.01 -17.01
C LEU A 116 9.65 -21.23 -15.51
N PHE A 117 10.69 -21.92 -15.06
CA PHE A 117 10.97 -22.12 -13.64
C PHE A 117 12.26 -21.40 -13.28
N LYS A 118 12.25 -20.62 -12.21
CA LYS A 118 13.42 -19.94 -11.66
C LYS A 118 13.68 -20.46 -10.24
N ILE A 119 14.83 -21.07 -10.03
CA ILE A 119 15.25 -21.61 -8.75
C ILE A 119 16.10 -20.56 -8.04
N VAL A 120 15.69 -20.18 -6.83
CA VAL A 120 16.37 -19.21 -5.98
C VAL A 120 16.94 -19.94 -4.77
N THR A 121 18.26 -20.10 -4.69
CA THR A 121 18.89 -20.64 -3.47
C THR A 121 19.07 -19.51 -2.46
N VAL A 122 18.60 -19.74 -1.23
CA VAL A 122 18.68 -18.77 -0.13
C VAL A 122 19.46 -19.33 1.06
N PRO A 123 20.25 -18.50 1.77
CA PRO A 123 21.19 -18.93 2.82
C PRO A 123 20.57 -19.04 4.22
N PHE A 124 19.25 -19.10 4.34
CA PHE A 124 18.52 -19.15 5.60
C PHE A 124 17.45 -20.24 5.58
N SER A 125 16.90 -20.57 6.76
CA SER A 125 15.88 -21.63 6.89
C SER A 125 14.50 -21.18 6.40
N LYS A 126 13.71 -22.15 5.91
CA LYS A 126 12.29 -21.92 5.56
C LYS A 126 11.49 -21.47 6.78
N LYS A 127 11.77 -22.05 7.96
CA LYS A 127 11.11 -21.70 9.23
C LYS A 127 11.29 -20.20 9.53
N LEU A 128 12.50 -19.67 9.39
CA LEU A 128 12.79 -18.26 9.62
C LEU A 128 12.04 -17.36 8.63
N TYR A 129 12.13 -17.68 7.34
CA TYR A 129 11.48 -16.87 6.31
C TYR A 129 9.95 -16.84 6.47
N GLN A 130 9.34 -17.95 6.89
CA GLN A 130 7.92 -17.99 7.23
C GLN A 130 7.56 -17.10 8.42
N LYS A 131 8.44 -16.96 9.43
CA LYS A 131 8.23 -16.01 10.55
C LYS A 131 8.31 -14.57 10.06
N VAL A 132 9.30 -14.25 9.22
CA VAL A 132 9.49 -12.91 8.64
C VAL A 132 8.25 -12.48 7.83
N LEU A 133 7.68 -13.39 7.05
CA LEU A 133 6.47 -13.13 6.25
C LEU A 133 5.16 -13.22 7.04
N GLY A 134 5.20 -13.40 8.37
CA GLY A 134 4.00 -13.49 9.22
C GLY A 134 3.13 -14.73 8.96
N LEU A 135 3.68 -15.80 8.37
CA LEU A 135 2.92 -17.01 8.00
C LEU A 135 2.75 -18.02 9.14
N LYS A 136 3.34 -17.77 10.32
CA LYS A 136 3.27 -18.65 11.50
C LYS A 136 2.72 -17.93 12.73
N VAL A 137 2.02 -18.69 13.57
CA VAL A 137 1.40 -18.22 14.81
C VAL A 137 2.42 -17.97 15.92
N ASP A 138 3.57 -18.65 15.90
CA ASP A 138 4.66 -18.41 16.86
C ASP A 138 5.68 -17.43 16.27
N LEU A 139 5.59 -16.17 16.73
CA LEU A 139 6.46 -15.06 16.32
C LEU A 139 7.76 -14.96 17.13
N LYS A 140 8.07 -15.93 17.99
CA LYS A 140 9.32 -15.91 18.75
C LYS A 140 10.53 -16.10 17.82
N PHE A 141 11.40 -15.09 17.74
CA PHE A 141 12.71 -15.19 17.08
C PHE A 141 13.79 -15.65 18.07
N GLU A 142 14.56 -16.66 17.68
CA GLU A 142 15.72 -17.13 18.44
C GLU A 142 16.96 -16.28 18.12
N THR A 143 17.99 -16.35 18.97
CA THR A 143 19.25 -15.62 18.72
C THR A 143 19.81 -15.80 17.29
N ASN A 144 19.79 -17.03 16.76
CA ASN A 144 20.30 -17.29 15.41
C ASN A 144 19.37 -16.75 14.31
N ASP A 145 18.06 -16.65 14.57
CA ASP A 145 17.10 -16.07 13.63
C ASP A 145 17.44 -14.60 13.35
N TYR A 146 17.71 -13.81 14.40
CA TYR A 146 18.11 -12.41 14.26
C TYR A 146 19.42 -12.24 13.48
N ILE A 147 20.39 -13.14 13.69
CA ILE A 147 21.65 -13.11 12.95
C ILE A 147 21.41 -13.25 11.45
N ASP A 148 20.61 -14.24 11.06
CA ASP A 148 20.28 -14.49 9.65
C ASP A 148 19.40 -13.39 9.06
N ILE A 149 18.49 -12.82 9.85
CA ILE A 149 17.67 -11.66 9.45
C ILE A 149 18.57 -10.50 9.05
N PHE A 150 19.48 -10.08 9.93
CA PHE A 150 20.34 -8.91 9.65
C PHE A 150 21.35 -9.18 8.55
N LYS A 151 21.81 -10.44 8.40
CA LYS A 151 22.76 -10.80 7.35
C LYS A 151 22.13 -10.91 5.96
N TYR A 152 20.94 -11.52 5.86
CA TYR A 152 20.44 -12.01 4.57
C TYR A 152 19.07 -11.48 4.20
N ILE A 153 18.23 -11.10 5.17
CA ILE A 153 16.80 -10.83 4.90
C ILE A 153 16.51 -9.34 4.93
N PHE A 154 16.81 -8.65 6.03
CA PHE A 154 16.31 -7.30 6.32
C PHE A 154 16.66 -6.26 5.24
N LEU A 155 17.89 -6.30 4.72
CA LEU A 155 18.34 -5.38 3.67
C LEU A 155 17.69 -5.63 2.30
N ASN A 156 17.08 -6.79 2.11
CA ASN A 156 16.60 -7.27 0.82
C ASN A 156 15.06 -7.34 0.75
N LEU A 157 14.36 -6.94 1.83
CA LEU A 157 12.90 -6.86 1.86
C LEU A 157 12.40 -5.62 1.09
N ASP A 158 11.25 -5.75 0.42
CA ASP A 158 10.63 -4.67 -0.34
C ASP A 158 9.95 -3.64 0.58
N ASP A 159 9.34 -4.14 1.66
CA ASP A 159 8.73 -3.42 2.78
C ASP A 159 9.06 -4.16 4.10
N ASN A 160 9.41 -3.37 5.11
CA ASN A 160 9.79 -3.84 6.44
C ASN A 160 8.69 -3.64 7.50
N GLY A 161 7.57 -2.96 7.21
CA GLY A 161 6.56 -2.60 8.21
C GLY A 161 6.06 -3.79 9.04
N ASP A 162 5.42 -4.76 8.40
CA ASP A 162 4.90 -5.96 9.08
C ASP A 162 6.00 -6.78 9.77
N PHE A 163 7.19 -6.84 9.17
CA PHE A 163 8.33 -7.51 9.80
C PHE A 163 8.78 -6.78 11.06
N LEU A 164 8.86 -5.44 11.02
CA LEU A 164 9.28 -4.62 12.14
C LEU A 164 8.32 -4.80 13.31
N ASP A 165 7.01 -4.81 13.08
CA ASP A 165 6.01 -5.06 14.12
C ASP A 165 6.18 -6.44 14.77
N ASN A 166 6.39 -7.48 13.96
CA ASN A 166 6.58 -8.86 14.44
C ASN A 166 7.91 -9.04 15.19
N ALA A 167 9.01 -8.56 14.62
CA ALA A 167 10.32 -8.59 15.23
C ALA A 167 10.32 -7.80 16.53
N TRP A 168 9.68 -6.64 16.53
CA TRP A 168 9.49 -5.80 17.69
C TRP A 168 8.75 -6.52 18.82
N GLN A 169 7.58 -7.11 18.53
CA GLN A 169 6.82 -7.87 19.52
C GLN A 169 7.68 -8.99 20.14
N SER A 170 8.43 -9.72 19.30
CA SER A 170 9.35 -10.75 19.78
C SER A 170 10.50 -10.22 20.63
N ILE A 171 11.06 -9.05 20.31
CA ILE A 171 12.09 -8.40 21.13
C ILE A 171 11.51 -8.07 22.50
N CYS A 172 10.29 -7.56 22.52
CA CYS A 172 9.61 -7.14 23.75
C CYS A 172 9.28 -8.32 24.68
N ASP A 173 8.84 -9.44 24.11
CA ASP A 173 8.47 -10.66 24.82
C ASP A 173 9.70 -11.51 25.21
N TYR A 174 10.77 -11.45 24.40
CA TYR A 174 11.99 -12.24 24.56
C TYR A 174 13.27 -11.39 24.43
N PRO A 175 13.47 -10.39 25.32
CA PRO A 175 14.61 -9.47 25.28
C PRO A 175 15.96 -10.18 25.23
N THR A 176 16.09 -11.28 25.99
CA THR A 176 17.33 -12.02 26.16
C THR A 176 17.83 -12.66 24.85
N GLU A 177 16.93 -13.17 24.00
CA GLU A 177 17.29 -13.75 22.70
C GLU A 177 17.89 -12.69 21.77
N PHE A 178 17.28 -11.51 21.76
CA PHE A 178 17.78 -10.38 20.97
C PHE A 178 19.11 -9.86 21.51
N LEU A 179 19.23 -9.66 22.82
CA LEU A 179 20.48 -9.19 23.46
C LEU A 179 21.64 -10.17 23.26
N ASN A 180 21.38 -11.48 23.22
CA ASN A 180 22.39 -12.51 22.98
C ASN A 180 23.02 -12.42 21.58
N VAL A 181 22.31 -11.86 20.58
CA VAL A 181 22.85 -11.58 19.24
C VAL A 181 24.10 -10.71 19.33
N PHE A 182 24.03 -9.70 20.20
CA PHE A 182 25.10 -8.73 20.38
C PHE A 182 26.24 -9.28 21.24
N LYS A 183 25.94 -10.05 22.29
CA LYS A 183 26.95 -10.72 23.12
C LYS A 183 27.83 -11.65 22.29
N LYS A 184 27.21 -12.51 21.46
CA LYS A 184 27.92 -13.42 20.55
C LYS A 184 28.79 -12.67 19.53
N ASN A 185 28.33 -11.53 19.03
CA ASN A 185 29.11 -10.73 18.07
C ASN A 185 30.34 -10.06 18.73
N ALA A 186 30.18 -9.54 19.95
CA ALA A 186 31.27 -8.95 20.72
C ALA A 186 32.36 -9.99 21.07
N GLU A 187 31.95 -11.19 21.46
CA GLU A 187 32.88 -12.31 21.73
C GLU A 187 33.67 -12.71 20.48
N ASN A 188 33.02 -12.78 19.31
CA ASN A 188 33.69 -13.12 18.05
C ASN A 188 34.68 -12.06 17.57
N LYS A 189 34.46 -10.77 17.86
CA LYS A 189 35.40 -9.68 17.53
C LYS A 189 36.66 -9.68 18.40
N SER A 190 36.62 -10.31 19.57
CA SER A 190 37.73 -10.34 20.53
C SER A 190 38.78 -11.43 20.27
N GLN A 191 38.55 -12.34 19.32
CA GLN A 191 39.54 -13.33 18.87
C GLN A 191 40.12 -12.95 17.51
N PRO A 192 41.38 -12.48 17.42
CA PRO A 192 42.05 -12.21 16.16
C PRO A 192 42.45 -13.54 15.51
N SER A 193 41.53 -14.19 14.80
CA SER A 193 41.86 -15.37 14.00
C SER A 193 42.71 -14.94 12.79
N SER A 194 43.92 -15.47 12.71
CA SER A 194 44.99 -14.97 11.85
C SER A 194 45.07 -15.61 10.45
N VAL A 195 44.06 -16.33 9.95
CA VAL A 195 44.27 -17.17 8.73
C VAL A 195 43.22 -17.09 7.60
N HIS A 196 42.03 -16.49 7.75
CA HIS A 196 41.10 -16.35 6.60
C HIS A 196 40.37 -15.00 6.58
N LYS A 197 40.96 -13.99 5.92
CA LYS A 197 40.48 -12.59 5.92
C LYS A 197 39.52 -12.19 4.78
N ASP A 198 39.36 -12.99 3.73
CA ASP A 198 38.64 -12.51 2.54
C ASP A 198 37.13 -12.79 2.54
N VAL A 199 36.64 -13.89 3.15
CA VAL A 199 35.19 -14.21 3.18
C VAL A 199 34.51 -13.80 4.50
N SER A 200 35.28 -13.75 5.59
CA SER A 200 34.77 -13.36 6.92
C SER A 200 34.47 -11.86 7.04
N SER A 201 35.17 -11.03 6.26
CA SER A 201 35.01 -9.57 6.26
C SER A 201 33.69 -9.11 5.64
N PHE A 202 33.25 -9.74 4.54
CA PHE A 202 31.99 -9.41 3.87
C PHE A 202 30.75 -9.82 4.70
N LEU A 203 30.82 -10.98 5.37
CA LEU A 203 29.75 -11.47 6.25
C LEU A 203 29.55 -10.59 7.50
N ALA A 204 30.63 -10.03 8.04
CA ALA A 204 30.55 -9.05 9.13
C ALA A 204 29.93 -7.73 8.63
N LEU A 205 30.29 -7.30 7.41
CA LEU A 205 29.80 -6.07 6.81
C LEU A 205 28.27 -6.08 6.60
N ASN A 206 27.69 -7.17 6.10
CA ASN A 206 26.23 -7.24 5.88
C ASN A 206 25.44 -7.27 7.19
N PHE A 207 25.94 -7.97 8.23
CA PHE A 207 25.31 -7.95 9.54
C PHE A 207 25.30 -6.55 10.15
N GLU A 208 26.42 -5.83 10.10
CA GLU A 208 26.53 -4.46 10.61
C GLU A 208 25.60 -3.51 9.85
N ARG A 209 25.60 -3.57 8.51
CA ARG A 209 24.69 -2.77 7.68
C ARG A 209 23.21 -3.10 7.95
N GLY A 210 22.88 -4.38 8.11
CA GLY A 210 21.52 -4.82 8.44
C GLY A 210 21.07 -4.31 9.81
N MET A 211 21.96 -4.33 10.79
CA MET A 211 21.71 -3.80 12.12
C MET A 211 21.54 -2.28 12.12
N GLU A 212 22.41 -1.54 11.42
CA GLU A 212 22.29 -0.09 11.25
C GLU A 212 20.97 0.29 10.56
N ALA A 213 20.59 -0.45 9.52
CA ALA A 213 19.33 -0.25 8.83
C ALA A 213 18.13 -0.54 9.75
N PHE A 214 18.19 -1.61 10.54
CA PHE A 214 17.16 -1.95 11.52
C PHE A 214 17.04 -0.86 12.59
N GLN A 215 18.17 -0.40 13.13
CA GLN A 215 18.20 0.68 14.09
C GLN A 215 17.59 1.95 13.52
N LYS A 216 17.95 2.32 12.28
CA LYS A 216 17.37 3.48 11.59
C LYS A 216 15.86 3.34 11.44
N ALA A 217 15.37 2.16 11.09
CA ALA A 217 13.94 1.87 10.99
C ALA A 217 13.25 2.04 12.36
N MET A 218 13.80 1.43 13.42
CA MET A 218 13.31 1.59 14.79
C MET A 218 13.28 3.06 15.24
N ASN A 219 14.35 3.81 14.99
CA ASN A 219 14.45 5.24 15.31
C ASN A 219 13.43 6.10 14.56
N SER A 220 13.06 5.69 13.34
CA SER A 220 12.07 6.42 12.55
C SER A 220 10.63 6.15 13.03
N GLN A 221 10.32 4.89 13.39
CA GLN A 221 8.93 4.42 13.58
C GLN A 221 8.52 4.22 15.04
N VAL A 222 9.45 4.03 15.98
CA VAL A 222 9.13 3.61 17.36
C VAL A 222 9.45 4.69 18.39
N VAL A 223 8.53 4.90 19.34
CA VAL A 223 8.70 5.78 20.52
C VAL A 223 8.31 5.04 21.78
N TYR A 224 9.21 5.01 22.75
CA TYR A 224 8.88 4.54 24.08
C TYR A 224 8.50 5.68 25.00
N LYS A 225 7.38 5.51 25.68
CA LYS A 225 7.06 6.19 26.92
C LYS A 225 7.54 5.32 28.07
N LEU A 226 8.57 5.78 28.75
CA LEU A 226 9.07 5.10 29.94
C LEU A 226 8.19 5.51 31.11
N MET A 227 7.66 4.51 31.80
CA MET A 227 6.70 4.64 32.88
C MET A 227 7.36 4.24 34.21
N ASN A 228 6.99 4.91 35.29
CA ASN A 228 7.34 4.42 36.64
C ASN A 228 6.32 3.40 37.15
N ASP A 229 6.52 2.91 38.38
CA ASP A 229 5.64 1.93 39.04
C ASP A 229 4.18 2.40 39.15
N GLU A 230 3.97 3.72 39.24
CA GLU A 230 2.65 4.36 39.29
C GLU A 230 2.00 4.53 37.90
N LYS A 231 2.64 4.01 36.83
CA LYS A 231 2.23 4.19 35.43
C LYS A 231 2.10 5.66 35.03
N THR A 232 2.93 6.51 35.60
CA THR A 232 3.11 7.88 35.12
C THR A 232 4.32 7.93 34.19
N LYS A 233 4.20 8.71 33.12
CA LYS A 233 5.27 8.88 32.14
C LYS A 233 6.39 9.71 32.76
N VAL A 234 7.59 9.12 32.83
CA VAL A 234 8.79 9.77 33.37
C VAL A 234 9.80 10.16 32.28
N ALA A 235 9.79 9.50 31.12
CA ALA A 235 10.67 9.84 30.00
C ALA A 235 10.10 9.41 28.63
N LEU A 236 10.74 9.92 27.57
CA LEU A 236 10.59 9.44 26.20
C LEU A 236 11.92 8.96 25.64
N VAL A 237 11.90 7.83 24.93
CA VAL A 237 13.05 7.33 24.19
C VAL A 237 12.68 7.17 22.72
N CYS A 238 13.46 7.76 21.83
CA CYS A 238 13.16 7.77 20.39
C CYS A 238 14.41 8.02 19.52
N GLY A 239 14.25 7.98 18.20
CA GLY A 239 15.25 8.47 17.25
C GLY A 239 15.35 10.00 17.24
N LYS A 240 16.46 10.53 16.71
CA LYS A 240 16.77 11.98 16.68
C LYS A 240 15.74 12.84 15.94
N TYR A 241 15.06 12.26 14.97
CA TYR A 241 14.09 12.95 14.13
C TYR A 241 12.70 12.40 14.39
N ARG A 242 11.72 13.24 14.70
CA ARG A 242 10.33 12.83 14.98
C ARG A 242 9.49 12.79 13.70
N HIS A 243 8.81 11.67 13.45
CA HIS A 243 7.82 11.54 12.37
C HIS A 243 6.41 11.44 12.95
N ASN A 244 5.38 11.87 12.22
CA ASN A 244 4.01 11.92 12.74
C ASN A 244 3.32 10.55 12.86
N ASN A 245 3.77 9.54 12.11
CA ASN A 245 3.19 8.19 12.12
C ASN A 245 4.08 7.21 12.89
N ARG A 246 3.92 7.15 14.21
CA ARG A 246 4.80 6.35 15.08
C ARG A 246 4.04 5.39 15.97
N ILE A 247 4.66 4.23 16.17
CA ILE A 247 4.25 3.23 17.15
C ILE A 247 4.68 3.75 18.52
N ILE A 248 3.71 4.06 19.37
CA ILE A 248 3.93 4.54 20.74
C ILE A 248 3.74 3.38 21.70
N ILE A 249 4.73 3.17 22.57
CA ILE A 249 4.80 2.00 23.43
C ILE A 249 5.07 2.44 24.86
N ASP A 250 4.24 1.98 25.76
CA ASP A 250 4.42 2.20 27.19
C ASP A 250 5.26 1.04 27.77
N LYS A 251 6.38 1.35 28.41
CA LYS A 251 7.25 0.35 29.04
C LYS A 251 7.71 0.83 30.40
N SER A 252 7.81 -0.07 31.37
CA SER A 252 8.44 0.25 32.65
C SER A 252 9.89 0.71 32.42
N LEU A 253 10.31 1.77 33.12
CA LEU A 253 11.71 2.17 33.18
C LEU A 253 12.54 1.07 33.88
N ASP A 254 11.97 0.43 34.89
CA ASP A 254 12.58 -0.73 35.54
C ASP A 254 12.60 -1.93 34.57
N GLY A 255 13.79 -2.47 34.31
CA GLY A 255 14.03 -3.53 33.34
C GLY A 255 14.04 -3.08 31.87
N PHE A 256 14.17 -1.78 31.57
CA PHE A 256 14.31 -1.31 30.19
C PHE A 256 15.76 -1.50 29.67
N GLU A 257 16.00 -2.56 28.88
CA GLU A 257 17.35 -2.93 28.42
C GLU A 257 17.68 -2.48 26.97
N PHE A 258 16.72 -1.84 26.28
CA PHE A 258 16.84 -1.51 24.85
C PHE A 258 17.32 -0.08 24.59
N GLY A 259 17.84 0.59 25.61
CA GLY A 259 18.29 1.97 25.51
C GLY A 259 19.27 2.17 24.35
N PHE A 260 20.10 1.19 24.01
CA PHE A 260 21.13 1.27 22.98
C PHE A 260 20.63 1.41 21.53
N LEU A 261 19.38 1.01 21.24
CA LEU A 261 18.79 1.12 19.89
C LEU A 261 18.45 2.57 19.53
N PHE A 262 18.25 3.42 20.52
CA PHE A 262 17.72 4.76 20.31
C PHE A 262 18.82 5.81 20.17
N GLU A 263 18.45 7.03 19.78
CA GLU A 263 19.41 8.14 19.66
C GLU A 263 19.09 9.27 20.64
N CYS A 264 17.89 9.29 21.22
CA CYS A 264 17.43 10.36 22.09
C CYS A 264 16.72 9.84 23.33
N LEU A 265 17.05 10.44 24.47
CA LEU A 265 16.33 10.34 25.74
C LEU A 265 15.82 11.73 26.10
N GLU A 266 14.52 11.90 26.33
CA GLU A 266 13.94 13.12 26.87
C GLU A 266 13.34 12.85 28.23
N VAL A 267 13.72 13.66 29.22
CA VAL A 267 13.39 13.43 30.62
C VAL A 267 13.28 14.76 31.34
N THR A 268 12.42 14.87 32.36
CA THR A 268 12.42 16.06 33.23
C THR A 268 13.58 15.99 34.21
N TYR A 269 14.11 17.12 34.67
CA TYR A 269 15.16 17.14 35.70
C TYR A 269 14.73 16.42 36.99
N VAL A 270 13.48 16.62 37.42
CA VAL A 270 12.92 15.98 38.62
C VAL A 270 12.90 14.46 38.46
N ASP A 271 12.40 13.95 37.33
CA ASP A 271 12.33 12.51 37.09
C ASP A 271 13.71 11.88 36.90
N LEU A 272 14.63 12.59 36.24
CA LEU A 272 16.01 12.16 36.07
C LEU A 272 16.73 12.05 37.41
N LYS A 273 16.57 13.05 38.29
CA LYS A 273 17.15 13.05 39.64
C LYS A 273 16.59 11.92 40.49
N LYS A 274 15.27 11.70 40.45
CA LYS A 274 14.59 10.64 41.22
C LYS A 274 14.99 9.23 40.75
N ASN A 275 15.13 9.02 39.45
CA ASN A 275 15.32 7.69 38.85
C ASN A 275 16.71 7.49 38.21
N PHE A 276 17.72 8.28 38.64
CA PHE A 276 19.04 8.33 37.99
C PHE A 276 19.69 6.95 37.82
N LYS A 277 19.60 6.09 38.84
CA LYS A 277 20.17 4.74 38.80
C LYS A 277 19.55 3.89 37.68
N LEU A 278 18.23 3.93 37.53
CA LEU A 278 17.51 3.16 36.51
C LEU A 278 17.87 3.64 35.10
N TYR A 279 18.03 4.95 34.89
CA TYR A 279 18.51 5.47 33.59
C TYR A 279 19.94 5.01 33.28
N SER A 280 20.84 5.04 34.27
CA SER A 280 22.21 4.56 34.08
C SER A 280 22.24 3.07 33.71
N GLU A 281 21.39 2.25 34.31
CA GLU A 281 21.27 0.82 34.00
C GLU A 281 20.66 0.59 32.61
N ALA A 282 19.61 1.33 32.26
CA ALA A 282 18.89 1.20 31.00
C ALA A 282 19.73 1.47 29.75
N PHE A 283 20.77 2.31 29.88
CA PHE A 283 21.65 2.70 28.79
C PHE A 283 23.06 2.08 28.89
N ALA A 284 23.36 1.29 29.92
CA ALA A 284 24.68 0.70 30.17
C ALA A 284 25.20 -0.18 29.02
N PHE A 285 24.31 -0.87 28.31
CA PHE A 285 24.68 -1.79 27.21
C PHE A 285 25.26 -1.09 25.96
N ARG A 286 25.14 0.24 25.85
CA ARG A 286 25.67 1.01 24.70
C ARG A 286 27.18 0.88 24.51
N LYS A 287 27.93 0.86 25.61
CA LYS A 287 29.40 0.79 25.60
C LYS A 287 29.93 -0.46 24.91
N GLN A 288 29.16 -1.53 24.88
CA GLN A 288 29.62 -2.85 24.43
C GLN A 288 29.27 -3.16 22.97
N LEU A 289 28.23 -2.53 22.40
CA LEU A 289 27.52 -3.16 21.28
C LEU A 289 27.52 -2.40 19.94
N LEU A 290 27.35 -1.07 19.91
CA LEU A 290 27.10 -0.37 18.63
C LEU A 290 27.72 1.04 18.47
N ASN A 291 28.47 1.56 19.45
CA ASN A 291 29.01 2.95 19.42
C ASN A 291 27.94 4.00 19.03
N THR A 292 26.68 3.75 19.40
CA THR A 292 25.55 4.60 19.04
C THR A 292 25.51 5.80 19.97
N LYS A 293 25.54 6.97 19.36
CA LYS A 293 25.52 8.26 20.05
C LYS A 293 24.14 8.55 20.63
N LEU A 294 24.09 8.88 21.91
CA LEU A 294 22.89 9.29 22.63
C LEU A 294 22.91 10.81 22.86
N THR A 295 21.80 11.46 22.53
CA THR A 295 21.49 12.82 22.99
C THR A 295 20.50 12.75 24.15
N ILE A 296 20.87 13.30 25.30
CA ILE A 296 19.97 13.40 26.46
C ILE A 296 19.43 14.81 26.51
N THR A 297 18.12 14.98 26.43
CA THR A 297 17.44 16.26 26.61
C THR A 297 16.79 16.30 27.98
N ILE A 298 17.32 17.15 28.85
CA ILE A 298 16.82 17.36 30.21
C ILE A 298 15.92 18.59 30.20
N LYS A 299 14.65 18.39 30.49
CA LYS A 299 13.62 19.43 30.53
C LYS A 299 13.44 19.94 31.95
N GLU A 300 13.49 21.25 32.11
CA GLU A 300 13.24 21.90 33.40
C GLU A 300 12.40 23.16 33.21
N THR A 301 11.50 23.41 34.15
CA THR A 301 10.57 24.53 34.09
C THR A 301 10.87 25.52 35.21
N ARG A 302 11.12 26.79 34.88
CA ARG A 302 11.44 27.84 35.85
C ARG A 302 10.51 29.05 35.73
N PRO A 303 10.37 29.89 36.77
CA PRO A 303 9.70 31.18 36.63
C PRO A 303 10.38 32.04 35.55
N LEU A 304 9.59 32.80 34.79
CA LEU A 304 10.09 33.64 33.70
C LEU A 304 11.16 34.64 34.18
N ASP A 305 10.96 35.24 35.36
CA ASP A 305 11.89 36.24 35.91
C ASP A 305 13.30 35.70 36.15
N GLU A 306 13.45 34.39 36.44
CA GLU A 306 14.76 33.75 36.55
C GLU A 306 15.43 33.55 35.19
N LEU A 307 14.64 33.48 34.12
CA LEU A 307 15.14 33.23 32.77
C LEU A 307 15.39 34.51 31.97
N LYS A 308 14.81 35.66 32.34
CA LYS A 308 15.06 36.96 31.67
C LYS A 308 16.55 37.28 31.44
N PRO A 309 17.49 37.02 32.38
CA PRO A 309 18.92 37.29 32.15
C PRO A 309 19.54 36.50 30.97
N VAL A 310 18.95 35.37 30.58
CA VAL A 310 19.38 34.51 29.45
C VAL A 310 19.40 35.29 28.13
N ILE A 311 18.47 36.23 27.96
CA ILE A 311 18.33 37.09 26.77
C ILE A 311 19.60 37.94 26.54
N HIS A 312 20.35 38.20 27.61
CA HIS A 312 21.65 38.89 27.57
C HIS A 312 22.84 37.93 27.64
N GLY A 313 22.64 36.65 27.33
CA GLY A 313 23.66 35.60 27.36
C GLY A 313 24.13 35.21 28.77
N LYS A 314 23.45 35.70 29.82
CA LYS A 314 23.83 35.45 31.22
C LYS A 314 22.92 34.39 31.82
N TYR A 315 23.42 33.16 31.93
CA TYR A 315 22.72 32.11 32.66
C TYR A 315 23.68 31.20 33.41
N THR A 316 23.32 30.84 34.63
CA THR A 316 24.04 29.87 35.45
C THR A 316 23.06 28.82 35.94
N LEU A 317 23.35 27.55 35.68
CA LEU A 317 22.61 26.45 36.29
C LEU A 317 22.82 26.45 37.81
N ASP A 318 21.80 26.00 38.53
CA ASP A 318 21.93 25.82 39.97
C ASP A 318 22.98 24.75 40.30
N SER A 319 23.51 24.83 41.53
CA SER A 319 24.58 23.94 41.97
C SER A 319 24.17 22.47 42.00
N ASP A 320 22.89 22.17 42.18
CA ASP A 320 22.39 20.80 42.29
C ASP A 320 22.22 20.13 40.93
N PHE A 321 21.83 20.89 39.91
CA PHE A 321 21.83 20.50 38.50
C PHE A 321 23.27 20.23 38.04
N MET A 322 24.21 21.11 38.40
CA MET A 322 25.62 20.91 38.07
C MET A 322 26.23 19.68 38.77
N LYS A 323 25.79 19.34 39.99
CA LYS A 323 26.21 18.08 40.65
C LYS A 323 25.73 16.86 39.87
N LEU A 324 24.49 16.86 39.39
CA LEU A 324 23.92 15.77 38.60
C LEU A 324 24.70 15.55 37.29
N LEU A 325 25.02 16.63 36.57
CA LEU A 325 25.78 16.55 35.31
C LEU A 325 27.23 16.06 35.46
N ARG A 326 27.76 16.03 36.69
CA ARG A 326 29.10 15.49 37.00
C ARG A 326 29.05 14.01 37.36
N CYS A 327 27.90 13.36 37.31
CA CYS A 327 27.81 11.92 37.51
C CYS A 327 28.42 11.18 36.31
N GLN A 328 29.08 10.04 36.58
CA GLN A 328 29.83 9.25 35.60
C GLN A 328 29.04 8.90 34.33
N PHE A 329 27.73 8.68 34.45
CA PHE A 329 26.84 8.40 33.31
C PHE A 329 26.92 9.46 32.20
N PHE A 330 27.04 10.74 32.55
CA PHE A 330 27.12 11.84 31.59
C PHE A 330 28.51 12.03 30.98
N GLU A 331 29.53 11.36 31.54
CA GLU A 331 30.91 11.39 31.08
C GLU A 331 31.22 10.23 30.12
N GLU A 332 30.24 9.36 29.83
CA GLU A 332 30.43 8.22 28.96
C GLU A 332 30.60 8.64 27.49
N GLU A 333 31.55 8.03 26.77
CA GLU A 333 31.93 8.40 25.39
C GLU A 333 30.78 8.34 24.37
N HIS A 334 29.76 7.53 24.65
CA HIS A 334 28.60 7.36 23.77
C HIS A 334 27.52 8.44 24.00
N ILE A 335 27.65 9.28 25.03
CA ILE A 335 26.82 10.48 25.19
C ILE A 335 27.37 11.55 24.25
N GLU A 336 26.71 11.76 23.11
CA GLU A 336 27.13 12.76 22.13
C GLU A 336 26.86 14.19 22.62
N ASN A 337 25.72 14.36 23.29
CA ASN A 337 25.27 15.65 23.74
C ASN A 337 24.31 15.53 24.91
N ILE A 338 24.44 16.46 25.85
CA ILE A 338 23.43 16.70 26.88
C ILE A 338 22.86 18.07 26.60
N VAL A 339 21.61 18.09 26.16
CA VAL A 339 20.85 19.29 25.88
C VAL A 339 20.03 19.61 27.12
N ILE A 340 20.21 20.80 27.66
CA ILE A 340 19.37 21.29 28.75
C ILE A 340 18.37 22.24 28.12
N GLU A 341 17.10 21.85 28.19
CA GLU A 341 15.95 22.61 27.71
C GLU A 341 15.28 23.24 28.94
N LEU A 342 15.42 24.56 29.05
CA LEU A 342 14.79 25.32 30.12
C LEU A 342 13.64 26.12 29.54
N GLN A 343 12.46 25.97 30.13
CA GLN A 343 11.25 26.63 29.70
C GLN A 343 10.64 27.44 30.85
N SER A 344 10.09 28.61 30.55
CA SER A 344 9.30 29.36 31.53
C SER A 344 7.99 28.62 31.87
N LYS A 345 7.63 28.55 33.15
CA LYS A 345 6.31 28.06 33.59
C LYS A 345 5.24 29.01 33.07
N GLU A 346 4.15 28.48 32.50
CA GLU A 346 3.03 29.30 32.02
C GLU A 346 2.56 30.27 33.12
N ILE A 347 2.41 31.54 32.75
CA ILE A 347 1.53 32.46 33.46
C ILE A 347 0.12 32.12 32.95
N VAL A 348 -0.48 31.09 33.53
CA VAL A 348 -1.92 30.87 33.40
C VAL A 348 -2.59 31.91 34.28
N ASP A 349 -3.55 32.61 33.69
CA ASP A 349 -4.45 33.62 34.26
C ASP A 349 -4.05 35.10 34.01
N ASN A 350 -4.71 35.69 33.00
CA ASN A 350 -4.84 37.10 32.58
C ASN A 350 -3.83 37.68 31.56
N PRO A 351 -4.08 37.51 30.24
CA PRO A 351 -3.47 38.35 29.20
C PRO A 351 -4.22 39.70 29.16
N THR A 352 -3.96 40.60 30.11
CA THR A 352 -4.58 41.95 30.09
C THR A 352 -3.57 43.09 30.07
N ILE A 353 -2.30 42.82 29.79
CA ILE A 353 -1.31 43.88 29.63
C ILE A 353 -1.16 44.23 28.14
N CYS A 354 -2.20 44.78 27.52
CA CYS A 354 -2.15 45.25 26.13
C CYS A 354 -1.22 46.46 25.90
N ASN A 355 -0.61 47.02 26.96
CA ASN A 355 0.19 48.26 26.91
C ASN A 355 1.53 48.15 27.65
N ALA A 356 2.19 46.99 27.62
CA ALA A 356 3.53 46.85 28.18
C ALA A 356 4.54 47.76 27.47
N GLU A 357 5.20 48.65 28.23
CA GLU A 357 6.30 49.50 27.72
C GLU A 357 7.66 48.78 27.74
N ASP A 358 7.80 47.71 28.54
CA ASP A 358 9.01 46.90 28.62
C ASP A 358 8.86 45.60 27.79
N LEU A 359 9.88 45.26 27.00
CA LEU A 359 9.95 44.05 26.18
C LEU A 359 9.77 42.79 27.00
N TYR A 360 10.25 42.78 28.25
CA TYR A 360 10.16 41.62 29.14
C TYR A 360 8.75 41.30 29.58
N ASP A 361 7.87 42.29 29.60
CA ASP A 361 6.46 42.12 29.97
C ASP A 361 5.63 41.58 28.80
N CYS A 362 6.17 41.65 27.57
CA CYS A 362 5.60 41.04 26.38
C CYS A 362 5.95 39.55 26.23
N ILE A 363 6.82 38.97 27.07
CA ILE A 363 7.25 37.56 26.92
C ILE A 363 6.23 36.63 27.58
N LYS A 364 5.52 35.84 26.75
CA LYS A 364 4.60 34.79 27.20
C LYS A 364 5.36 33.52 27.55
N THR A 365 6.28 33.10 26.68
CA THR A 365 7.17 31.97 26.95
C THR A 365 8.61 32.22 26.51
N LEU A 366 9.55 31.69 27.28
CA LEU A 366 10.98 31.72 26.98
C LEU A 366 11.55 30.30 27.10
N LYS A 367 12.18 29.82 26.04
CA LYS A 367 12.92 28.57 26.00
C LYS A 367 14.35 28.80 25.54
N PHE A 368 15.28 28.04 26.07
CA PHE A 368 16.64 28.04 25.52
C PHE A 368 17.31 26.69 25.69
N TYR A 369 18.31 26.49 24.85
CA TYR A 369 19.07 25.26 24.76
C TYR A 369 20.53 25.54 25.03
N VAL A 370 21.07 24.76 25.96
CA VAL A 370 22.49 24.77 26.26
C VAL A 370 23.03 23.36 26.25
N ASN A 371 24.19 23.19 25.63
CA ASN A 371 24.86 21.90 25.57
C ASN A 371 25.83 21.77 26.76
N TYR A 372 25.90 20.59 27.36
CA TYR A 372 26.96 20.23 28.29
C TYR A 372 27.89 19.22 27.61
N LYS A 373 29.14 19.61 27.40
CA LYS A 373 30.17 18.81 26.71
C LYS A 373 31.52 18.97 27.40
N ASN A 374 32.29 17.88 27.49
CA ASN A 374 33.64 17.88 28.09
C ASN A 374 33.66 18.50 29.51
N ASN A 375 32.68 18.14 30.35
CA ASN A 375 32.51 18.65 31.70
C ASN A 375 32.38 20.17 31.83
N LYS A 376 31.94 20.84 30.75
CA LYS A 376 31.72 22.28 30.70
C LYS A 376 30.41 22.60 30.02
N LEU A 377 29.68 23.53 30.61
CA LEU A 377 28.54 24.16 29.98
C LEU A 377 29.04 24.97 28.78
N GLN A 378 28.46 24.73 27.62
CA GLN A 378 28.75 25.49 26.41
C GLN A 378 27.94 26.79 26.42
N PRO A 379 28.28 27.78 25.57
CA PRO A 379 27.42 28.93 25.35
C PRO A 379 26.02 28.50 24.89
N ILE A 380 25.02 29.33 25.18
CA ILE A 380 23.64 29.16 24.68
C ILE A 380 23.70 29.22 23.15
N HIS A 381 23.20 28.18 22.48
CA HIS A 381 23.26 28.08 21.02
C HIS A 381 21.91 28.32 20.34
N SER A 382 20.81 28.31 21.12
CA SER A 382 19.46 28.51 20.61
C SER A 382 18.57 29.09 21.71
N ILE A 383 17.84 30.14 21.38
CA ILE A 383 16.78 30.75 22.21
C ILE A 383 15.50 30.79 21.38
N GLU A 384 14.39 30.40 21.99
CA GLU A 384 13.03 30.50 21.45
C GLU A 384 12.20 31.39 22.37
N ILE A 385 11.51 32.37 21.80
CA ILE A 385 10.69 33.31 22.58
C ILE A 385 9.32 33.46 21.91
N CYS A 386 8.27 33.37 22.71
CA CYS A 386 6.91 33.73 22.34
C CYS A 386 6.56 35.09 22.96
N PHE A 387 6.20 36.05 22.12
CA PHE A 387 5.76 37.38 22.54
C PHE A 387 4.27 37.57 22.31
N SER A 388 3.66 38.36 23.19
CA SER A 388 2.31 38.89 23.02
C SER A 388 2.23 40.36 23.44
N GLY A 389 1.20 41.07 23.00
CA GLY A 389 0.96 42.48 23.35
C GLY A 389 1.45 43.48 22.30
N ASN A 390 2.07 44.58 22.73
CA ASN A 390 2.33 45.75 21.87
C ASN A 390 3.51 45.51 20.90
N ILE A 391 3.23 45.55 19.59
CA ILE A 391 4.23 45.31 18.53
C ILE A 391 5.39 46.31 18.55
N ASN A 392 5.15 47.57 18.94
CA ASN A 392 6.18 48.61 18.98
C ASN A 392 7.24 48.31 20.04
N THR A 393 6.82 47.69 21.15
CA THR A 393 7.73 47.21 22.19
C THR A 393 8.52 46.00 21.68
N ILE A 394 7.86 45.06 21.00
CA ILE A 394 8.47 43.85 20.44
C ILE A 394 9.52 44.15 19.37
N GLN A 395 9.37 45.23 18.57
CA GLN A 395 10.37 45.65 17.58
C GLN A 395 11.78 45.85 18.17
N GLN A 396 11.91 46.07 19.48
CA GLN A 396 13.20 46.20 20.17
C GLN A 396 13.98 44.87 20.30
N ILE A 397 13.38 43.74 19.92
CA ILE A 397 13.94 42.37 19.97
C ILE A 397 15.26 42.19 19.18
N THR A 398 15.57 43.10 18.26
CA THR A 398 16.79 43.03 17.44
C THR A 398 18.07 42.90 18.27
N LYS A 399 18.03 43.32 19.54
CA LYS A 399 19.14 43.25 20.52
C LYS A 399 19.42 41.87 21.14
N VAL A 400 18.58 40.85 20.93
CA VAL A 400 18.78 39.51 21.55
C VAL A 400 19.78 38.68 20.73
N GLU A 401 20.91 38.30 21.34
CA GLU A 401 21.91 37.41 20.74
C GLU A 401 21.44 35.93 20.78
N ASN A 402 21.79 35.12 19.77
CA ASN A 402 21.44 33.69 19.67
C ASN A 402 19.94 33.35 19.62
N LEU A 403 19.09 34.34 19.35
CA LEU A 403 17.67 34.14 19.07
C LEU A 403 17.49 33.42 17.73
N THR A 404 16.99 32.19 17.78
CA THR A 404 16.84 31.32 16.61
C THR A 404 15.38 31.15 16.21
N HIS A 405 14.45 31.15 17.17
CA HIS A 405 13.02 30.98 16.94
C HIS A 405 12.25 32.11 17.62
N VAL A 406 11.31 32.70 16.90
CA VAL A 406 10.41 33.74 17.41
C VAL A 406 8.99 33.35 17.10
N GLU A 407 8.12 33.45 18.10
CA GLU A 407 6.67 33.34 17.97
C GLU A 407 6.04 34.66 18.41
N LEU A 408 5.12 35.18 17.61
CA LEU A 408 4.30 36.35 17.93
C LEU A 408 2.84 35.92 17.98
N GLU A 409 2.15 36.19 19.08
CA GLU A 409 0.78 35.73 19.35
C GLU A 409 -0.08 36.87 19.89
N ASP A 410 -1.36 36.91 19.53
CA ASP A 410 -2.36 37.84 20.07
C ASP A 410 -1.98 39.33 19.89
N ILE A 411 -1.60 39.73 18.67
CA ILE A 411 -1.11 41.09 18.38
C ILE A 411 -2.06 41.84 17.43
N ILE A 412 -2.39 43.08 17.76
CA ILE A 412 -3.13 44.00 16.89
C ILE A 412 -2.29 45.25 16.64
N PHE A 413 -2.15 45.68 15.38
CA PHE A 413 -1.39 46.90 15.06
C PHE A 413 -1.95 47.69 13.88
N SER A 414 -1.62 49.00 13.84
CA SER A 414 -2.12 49.99 12.87
C SER A 414 -1.05 50.65 12.01
N SER A 415 0.20 50.21 12.13
CA SER A 415 1.34 50.72 11.36
C SER A 415 2.07 49.57 10.68
N ASP A 416 2.75 49.85 9.57
CA ASP A 416 3.58 48.86 8.89
C ASP A 416 4.60 48.23 9.85
N PHE A 417 4.80 46.93 9.67
CA PHE A 417 5.65 46.13 10.54
C PHE A 417 6.71 45.42 9.70
N VAL A 418 7.99 45.62 10.01
CA VAL A 418 9.09 45.08 9.22
C VAL A 418 9.95 44.16 10.07
N ILE A 419 10.11 42.91 9.61
CA ILE A 419 10.94 41.88 10.23
C ILE A 419 12.18 41.66 9.35
N ASN A 420 13.27 42.35 9.69
CA ASN A 420 14.52 42.30 8.91
C ASN A 420 15.59 41.38 9.49
N LYS A 421 15.35 40.74 10.64
CA LYS A 421 16.34 39.87 11.30
C LYS A 421 16.20 38.44 10.79
N ALA A 422 17.28 37.86 10.28
CA ALA A 422 17.32 36.45 9.89
C ALA A 422 17.21 35.54 11.12
N TRP A 423 16.02 35.00 11.37
CA TRP A 423 15.77 33.93 12.33
C TRP A 423 15.70 32.59 11.61
N LYS A 424 16.02 31.49 12.31
CA LYS A 424 15.84 30.16 11.74
C LYS A 424 14.35 29.84 11.59
N SER A 425 13.55 30.21 12.58
CA SER A 425 12.10 30.01 12.56
C SER A 425 11.37 31.26 13.00
N LEU A 426 10.29 31.60 12.30
CA LEU A 426 9.34 32.64 12.67
C LEU A 426 7.92 32.07 12.63
N GLU A 427 7.17 32.28 13.70
CA GLU A 427 5.76 31.92 13.81
C GLU A 427 4.94 33.17 14.17
N LEU A 428 3.89 33.45 13.40
CA LEU A 428 2.91 34.49 13.66
C LEU A 428 1.55 33.81 13.83
N ARG A 429 0.89 34.04 14.96
CA ARG A 429 -0.41 33.45 15.30
C ARG A 429 -1.36 34.53 15.81
N ASP A 430 -2.64 34.47 15.40
CA ASP A 430 -3.68 35.34 15.96
C ASP A 430 -3.33 36.84 15.89
N ILE A 431 -2.90 37.29 14.70
CA ILE A 431 -2.46 38.68 14.45
C ILE A 431 -3.45 39.41 13.55
N VAL A 432 -3.80 40.64 13.92
CA VAL A 432 -4.64 41.53 13.11
C VAL A 432 -3.86 42.78 12.71
N ALA A 433 -3.52 42.87 11.43
CA ALA A 433 -2.93 44.06 10.82
C ALA A 433 -4.06 44.94 10.26
N LEU A 434 -4.29 46.11 10.88
CA LEU A 434 -5.41 46.98 10.54
C LEU A 434 -5.29 47.53 9.10
N LYS A 435 -6.45 47.86 8.51
CA LYS A 435 -6.57 48.21 7.09
C LYS A 435 -5.52 49.24 6.62
N GLY A 436 -4.82 48.88 5.54
CA GLY A 436 -3.81 49.72 4.89
C GLY A 436 -2.38 49.47 5.36
N THR A 437 -2.19 48.62 6.38
CA THR A 437 -0.87 48.20 6.84
C THR A 437 -0.33 47.02 6.02
N ILE A 438 1.00 46.95 5.89
CA ILE A 438 1.72 45.82 5.31
C ILE A 438 2.73 45.31 6.34
N THR A 439 2.76 44.00 6.51
CA THR A 439 3.80 43.30 7.27
C THR A 439 4.87 42.79 6.32
N GLU A 440 6.06 43.36 6.36
CA GLU A 440 7.19 42.93 5.54
C GLU A 440 8.04 41.91 6.31
N ILE A 441 8.10 40.68 5.78
CA ILE A 441 8.94 39.60 6.30
C ILE A 441 10.19 39.54 5.43
N GLY A 442 11.11 40.48 5.65
CA GLY A 442 12.36 40.62 4.90
C GLY A 442 13.47 39.64 5.33
N CYS A 443 13.14 38.57 6.04
CA CYS A 443 14.10 37.63 6.60
C CYS A 443 14.13 36.28 5.85
N GLU A 444 15.32 35.84 5.45
CA GLU A 444 15.54 34.45 5.01
C GLU A 444 15.41 33.51 6.22
N CYS A 445 14.22 32.96 6.44
CA CYS A 445 13.97 31.97 7.48
C CYS A 445 14.00 30.54 6.91
N GLU A 446 14.43 29.57 7.74
CA GLU A 446 14.34 28.15 7.39
C GLU A 446 12.90 27.64 7.59
N LYS A 447 12.15 28.23 8.52
CA LYS A 447 10.74 27.93 8.79
C LYS A 447 9.94 29.22 8.99
N LEU A 448 8.81 29.33 8.30
CA LEU A 448 7.83 30.39 8.48
C LEU A 448 6.46 29.76 8.73
N VAL A 449 5.77 30.20 9.78
CA VAL A 449 4.39 29.78 10.09
C VAL A 449 3.57 31.04 10.29
N LEU A 450 2.51 31.19 9.52
CA LEU A 450 1.55 32.28 9.58
C LEU A 450 0.17 31.65 9.72
N GLU A 451 -0.45 31.75 10.88
CA GLU A 451 -1.73 31.10 11.16
C GLU A 451 -2.72 32.09 11.77
N ARG A 452 -3.96 32.11 11.27
CA ARG A 452 -5.03 32.97 11.79
C ARG A 452 -4.62 34.45 11.79
N LEU A 453 -4.20 34.95 10.63
CA LEU A 453 -3.73 36.32 10.46
C LEU A 453 -4.63 37.12 9.54
N GLU A 454 -5.04 38.31 9.93
CA GLU A 454 -5.75 39.24 9.05
C GLU A 454 -4.80 40.34 8.57
N GLY A 455 -4.73 40.56 7.25
CA GLY A 455 -4.01 41.71 6.67
C GLY A 455 -3.16 41.40 5.44
N ARG A 456 -2.23 42.30 5.11
CA ARG A 456 -1.31 42.18 3.97
C ARG A 456 0.08 41.82 4.45
N PHE A 457 0.66 40.77 3.88
CA PHE A 457 1.97 40.25 4.23
C PHE A 457 2.85 40.19 2.99
N ASN A 458 4.00 40.85 3.02
CA ASN A 458 5.02 40.75 1.99
C ASN A 458 6.01 39.64 2.37
N LEU A 459 5.99 38.55 1.60
CA LEU A 459 6.79 37.34 1.79
C LEU A 459 7.99 37.27 0.85
N SER A 460 8.35 38.39 0.21
CA SER A 460 9.45 38.47 -0.76
C SER A 460 10.71 37.74 -0.26
N GLY A 461 11.14 36.72 -1.00
CA GLY A 461 12.28 35.86 -0.63
C GLY A 461 11.90 34.56 0.10
N THR A 462 10.61 34.29 0.31
CA THR A 462 10.11 33.05 0.90
C THR A 462 9.37 32.22 -0.15
N ALA A 463 9.98 31.12 -0.60
CA ALA A 463 9.36 30.17 -1.53
C ALA A 463 8.88 30.75 -2.87
N GLY A 464 9.32 31.97 -3.23
CA GLY A 464 8.93 32.68 -4.44
C GLY A 464 7.62 33.48 -4.34
N PHE A 465 7.04 33.61 -3.14
CA PHE A 465 5.85 34.42 -2.89
C PHE A 465 6.23 35.88 -2.59
N ASN A 466 5.39 36.82 -3.02
CA ASN A 466 5.53 38.26 -2.75
C ASN A 466 4.44 38.71 -1.78
N GLU A 467 3.63 39.70 -2.15
CA GLU A 467 2.51 40.15 -1.32
C GLU A 467 1.34 39.16 -1.37
N VAL A 468 0.92 38.70 -0.18
CA VAL A 468 -0.28 37.90 0.04
C VAL A 468 -1.24 38.65 0.97
N VAL A 469 -2.54 38.46 0.77
CA VAL A 469 -3.59 38.95 1.65
C VAL A 469 -4.18 37.78 2.42
N MET A 470 -4.21 37.90 3.74
CA MET A 470 -4.65 36.85 4.66
C MET A 470 -5.90 37.30 5.43
N SER A 471 -6.70 36.32 5.83
CA SER A 471 -7.93 36.38 6.63
C SER A 471 -7.74 35.61 7.95
N GLU A 472 -8.67 35.74 8.89
CA GLU A 472 -8.66 34.99 10.16
C GLU A 472 -8.57 33.46 9.99
N SER A 473 -8.97 32.91 8.84
CA SER A 473 -8.87 31.49 8.51
C SER A 473 -7.67 31.12 7.64
N SER A 474 -6.87 32.09 7.22
CA SER A 474 -5.70 31.83 6.39
C SER A 474 -4.57 31.14 7.13
N GLU A 475 -3.86 30.29 6.40
CA GLU A 475 -2.62 29.67 6.84
C GLU A 475 -1.56 29.75 5.74
N PHE A 476 -0.34 30.13 6.11
CA PHE A 476 0.85 30.02 5.26
C PHE A 476 1.96 29.36 6.08
N VAL A 477 2.41 28.18 5.63
CA VAL A 477 3.50 27.46 6.27
C VAL A 477 4.58 27.14 5.24
N PHE A 478 5.81 27.53 5.53
CA PHE A 478 6.98 27.23 4.74
C PHE A 478 8.05 26.55 5.59
N ASN A 479 8.71 25.55 5.02
CA ASN A 479 9.87 24.92 5.61
C ASN A 479 10.90 24.61 4.53
N LYS A 480 12.14 25.04 4.76
CA LYS A 480 13.29 24.79 3.90
C LYS A 480 13.82 23.39 4.15
N LYS A 481 14.37 22.76 3.11
CA LYS A 481 14.90 21.40 3.19
C LYS A 481 16.03 21.32 4.23
N THR A 482 15.89 20.41 5.18
CA THR A 482 16.95 20.04 6.13
C THR A 482 17.32 18.57 5.97
N LYS A 483 18.27 18.04 6.77
CA LYS A 483 18.65 16.61 6.73
C LYS A 483 17.49 15.66 7.07
N SER A 484 16.46 16.16 7.75
CA SER A 484 15.41 15.35 8.36
C SER A 484 13.99 15.74 7.98
N ILE A 485 13.82 16.91 7.38
CA ILE A 485 12.52 17.45 7.01
C ILE A 485 12.60 17.87 5.55
N ASP A 486 11.65 17.36 4.77
CA ASP A 486 11.46 17.73 3.37
C ASP A 486 11.10 19.21 3.29
N SER A 487 11.54 19.89 2.23
CA SER A 487 11.03 21.23 1.96
C SER A 487 9.55 21.17 1.64
N PHE A 488 8.77 22.07 2.24
CA PHE A 488 7.34 22.18 1.93
C PHE A 488 6.81 23.60 2.00
N VAL A 489 5.75 23.85 1.24
CA VAL A 489 4.90 25.04 1.36
C VAL A 489 3.44 24.62 1.43
N TYR A 490 2.69 25.24 2.34
CA TYR A 490 1.29 24.97 2.59
C TYR A 490 0.51 26.27 2.72
N LEU A 491 -0.52 26.44 1.89
CA LEU A 491 -1.34 27.64 1.79
C LEU A 491 -2.82 27.27 1.97
N ILE A 492 -3.54 27.98 2.83
CA ILE A 492 -4.99 27.88 2.98
C ILE A 492 -5.61 29.29 2.97
N ASP A 493 -6.74 29.43 2.26
CA ASP A 493 -7.67 30.56 2.38
C ASP A 493 -7.03 31.95 2.27
N LEU A 494 -6.01 32.09 1.42
CA LEU A 494 -5.32 33.36 1.19
C LEU A 494 -5.53 33.90 -0.23
N GLN A 495 -5.20 35.16 -0.46
CA GLN A 495 -5.25 35.79 -1.77
C GLN A 495 -3.86 36.22 -2.23
N ILE A 496 -3.47 35.79 -3.43
CA ILE A 496 -2.20 36.12 -4.10
C ILE A 496 -2.51 37.07 -5.25
N ASN A 497 -1.99 38.29 -5.18
CA ASN A 497 -2.31 39.34 -6.15
C ASN A 497 -1.22 39.63 -7.17
N GLU A 498 -0.07 39.00 -7.03
CA GLU A 498 1.09 39.25 -7.86
C GLU A 498 1.58 37.95 -8.50
N PHE A 499 2.24 38.08 -9.66
CA PHE A 499 2.97 37.00 -10.28
C PHE A 499 3.87 36.30 -9.26
N THR A 500 3.73 34.98 -9.16
CA THR A 500 4.44 34.14 -8.19
C THR A 500 5.12 33.00 -8.92
N ALA A 501 6.43 32.84 -8.74
CA ALA A 501 7.18 31.72 -9.28
C ALA A 501 7.69 30.86 -8.12
N VAL A 502 6.98 29.77 -7.83
CA VAL A 502 7.29 28.91 -6.69
C VAL A 502 8.67 28.28 -6.85
N GLU A 503 9.48 28.33 -5.80
CA GLU A 503 10.85 27.83 -5.85
C GLU A 503 10.94 26.33 -6.19
N ASN A 504 11.79 26.00 -7.17
CA ASN A 504 11.99 24.63 -7.67
C ASN A 504 12.48 23.62 -6.60
N GLY A 505 13.02 24.12 -5.48
CA GLY A 505 13.58 23.30 -4.41
C GLY A 505 12.57 22.78 -3.40
N ILE A 506 11.27 23.11 -3.55
CA ILE A 506 10.21 22.72 -2.62
C ILE A 506 9.67 21.33 -3.00
N GLU A 507 9.89 20.33 -2.16
CA GLU A 507 9.51 18.95 -2.46
C GLU A 507 8.01 18.68 -2.28
N ARG A 508 7.33 19.43 -1.40
CA ARG A 508 5.90 19.29 -1.13
C ARG A 508 5.17 20.62 -1.22
N ILE A 509 4.16 20.70 -2.06
CA ILE A 509 3.44 21.95 -2.33
C ILE A 509 1.96 21.69 -2.15
N TRP A 510 1.31 22.40 -1.24
CA TRP A 510 -0.13 22.27 -1.03
C TRP A 510 -0.78 23.65 -0.97
N ILE A 511 -1.65 23.92 -1.94
CA ILE A 511 -2.44 25.14 -2.08
C ILE A 511 -3.92 24.75 -1.97
N ASN A 512 -4.64 25.35 -1.03
CA ASN A 512 -6.04 25.07 -0.79
C ASN A 512 -6.85 26.36 -0.60
N GLN A 513 -8.07 26.42 -1.15
CA GLN A 513 -8.99 27.55 -0.92
C GLN A 513 -8.39 28.93 -1.23
N THR A 514 -7.39 29.00 -2.10
CA THR A 514 -6.61 30.21 -2.35
C THR A 514 -7.13 30.93 -3.60
N LYS A 515 -7.12 32.26 -3.61
CA LYS A 515 -7.50 33.07 -4.78
C LYS A 515 -6.29 33.76 -5.38
N CYS A 516 -6.01 33.49 -6.66
CA CYS A 516 -4.88 34.03 -7.38
C CYS A 516 -5.39 34.95 -8.48
N THR A 517 -5.11 36.26 -8.40
CA THR A 517 -5.53 37.20 -9.44
C THR A 517 -4.53 37.31 -10.59
N ASP A 518 -3.29 36.86 -10.37
CA ASP A 518 -2.24 36.73 -11.38
C ASP A 518 -1.78 35.26 -11.53
N ILE A 519 -0.89 34.99 -12.48
CA ILE A 519 -0.40 33.65 -12.81
C ILE A 519 0.60 33.16 -11.76
N ILE A 520 0.37 31.93 -11.27
CA ILE A 520 1.36 31.19 -10.47
C ILE A 520 2.12 30.23 -11.37
N THR A 521 3.45 30.31 -11.35
CA THR A 521 4.34 29.41 -12.09
C THR A 521 4.90 28.33 -11.17
N LEU A 522 4.79 27.07 -11.59
CA LEU A 522 5.29 25.90 -10.87
C LEU A 522 6.13 25.02 -11.80
N LYS A 523 7.41 24.79 -11.48
CA LYS A 523 8.23 23.83 -12.22
C LYS A 523 8.15 22.44 -11.59
N VAL A 524 7.40 21.54 -12.20
CA VAL A 524 7.29 20.15 -11.76
C VAL A 524 8.53 19.36 -12.17
N THR A 525 9.21 18.76 -11.20
CA THR A 525 10.43 17.95 -11.40
C THR A 525 10.28 16.57 -10.76
N PRO A 526 11.12 15.58 -11.13
CA PRO A 526 11.12 14.26 -10.50
C PRO A 526 11.40 14.25 -8.98
N GLU A 527 11.93 15.34 -8.42
CA GLU A 527 12.24 15.48 -6.99
C GLU A 527 11.01 15.82 -6.15
N HIS A 528 9.94 16.33 -6.77
CA HIS A 528 8.69 16.61 -6.05
C HIS A 528 8.07 15.31 -5.54
N LYS A 529 7.71 15.32 -4.25
CA LYS A 529 7.05 14.20 -3.58
C LYS A 529 5.53 14.34 -3.65
N ASN A 530 5.04 15.57 -3.48
CA ASN A 530 3.62 15.84 -3.46
C ASN A 530 3.32 17.27 -3.95
N ILE A 531 2.38 17.41 -4.88
CA ILE A 531 1.82 18.70 -5.29
C ILE A 531 0.30 18.56 -5.21
N LYS A 532 -0.36 19.43 -4.44
CA LYS A 532 -1.81 19.44 -4.22
C LYS A 532 -2.34 20.85 -4.41
N ILE A 533 -3.25 21.03 -5.36
CA ILE A 533 -3.93 22.31 -5.57
C ILE A 533 -5.42 22.00 -5.58
N HIS A 534 -6.14 22.49 -4.58
CA HIS A 534 -7.55 22.16 -4.34
C HIS A 534 -8.37 23.42 -4.07
N ASN A 535 -9.60 23.46 -4.56
CA ASN A 535 -10.57 24.52 -4.27
C ASN A 535 -10.00 25.93 -4.49
N THR A 536 -9.09 26.09 -5.44
CA THR A 536 -8.31 27.30 -5.66
C THR A 536 -8.84 27.98 -6.92
N GLU A 537 -8.87 29.31 -6.94
CA GLU A 537 -9.28 30.09 -8.11
C GLU A 537 -8.04 30.78 -8.70
N GLY A 538 -7.86 30.73 -10.02
CA GLY A 538 -6.81 31.46 -10.71
C GLY A 538 -5.98 30.63 -11.69
N LYS A 539 -5.00 31.25 -12.34
CA LYS A 539 -4.24 30.62 -13.44
C LYS A 539 -2.90 30.08 -12.96
N PHE A 540 -2.60 28.85 -13.37
CA PHE A 540 -1.36 28.16 -13.03
C PHE A 540 -0.62 27.73 -14.30
N TYR A 541 0.63 28.15 -14.41
CA TYR A 541 1.55 27.72 -15.45
C TYR A 541 2.51 26.66 -14.90
N PHE A 542 2.41 25.44 -15.42
CA PHE A 542 3.29 24.34 -15.06
C PHE A 542 4.37 24.15 -16.14
N ASP A 543 5.61 24.00 -15.69
CA ASP A 543 6.79 23.67 -16.51
C ASP A 543 7.44 22.35 -16.03
N GLY A 544 8.30 21.75 -16.85
CA GLY A 544 9.11 20.58 -16.51
C GLY A 544 8.50 19.26 -16.98
N ILE A 545 8.30 18.31 -16.07
CA ILE A 545 7.73 16.99 -16.44
C ILE A 545 6.20 17.01 -16.57
N PHE A 546 5.57 18.11 -16.16
CA PHE A 546 4.18 18.45 -16.40
C PHE A 546 4.13 19.85 -17.01
N CYS A 547 3.72 19.95 -18.27
CA CYS A 547 3.66 21.22 -18.99
C CYS A 547 2.20 21.53 -19.34
N ALA A 548 1.61 22.50 -18.64
CA ALA A 548 0.23 22.89 -18.84
C ALA A 548 0.01 24.34 -18.38
N LEU A 549 -0.89 25.05 -19.05
CA LEU A 549 -1.51 26.26 -18.51
C LEU A 549 -2.94 25.87 -18.12
N LEU A 550 -3.23 25.89 -16.83
CA LEU A 550 -4.54 25.50 -16.28
C LEU A 550 -5.21 26.71 -15.63
N ASP A 551 -6.51 26.85 -15.90
CA ASP A 551 -7.38 27.79 -15.19
C ASP A 551 -8.12 27.02 -14.09
N PHE A 552 -7.84 27.35 -12.83
CA PHE A 552 -8.45 26.72 -11.67
C PHE A 552 -9.69 27.50 -11.24
N GLY A 553 -10.77 26.77 -10.96
CA GLY A 553 -11.96 27.26 -10.28
C GLY A 553 -12.16 26.57 -8.92
N ASP A 554 -13.15 27.04 -8.17
CA ASP A 554 -13.52 26.58 -6.81
C ASP A 554 -13.72 25.07 -6.64
N LYS A 555 -14.02 24.34 -7.72
CA LYS A 555 -14.19 22.88 -7.71
C LYS A 555 -13.04 22.11 -8.36
N THR A 556 -12.15 22.80 -9.07
CA THR A 556 -11.04 22.16 -9.77
C THR A 556 -10.00 21.64 -8.79
N SER A 557 -9.33 20.56 -9.16
CA SER A 557 -8.21 20.08 -8.35
C SER A 557 -7.15 19.33 -9.14
N LEU A 558 -5.89 19.55 -8.77
CA LEU A 558 -4.72 18.83 -9.25
C LEU A 558 -4.03 18.15 -8.07
N THR A 559 -3.70 16.87 -8.23
CA THR A 559 -2.80 16.16 -7.31
C THR A 559 -1.73 15.45 -8.12
N ILE A 560 -0.46 15.65 -7.73
CA ILE A 560 0.69 14.88 -8.24
C ILE A 560 1.36 14.24 -7.02
N ASP A 561 1.44 12.92 -7.02
CA ASP A 561 2.04 12.15 -5.93
C ASP A 561 3.18 11.28 -6.42
N LYS A 562 4.27 11.20 -5.65
CA LYS A 562 5.37 10.26 -5.87
C LYS A 562 5.23 9.10 -4.91
N GLY A 563 4.85 7.93 -5.43
CA GLY A 563 4.80 6.69 -4.66
C GLY A 563 6.20 6.16 -4.32
N ASP A 564 6.25 5.13 -3.47
CA ASP A 564 7.49 4.55 -2.91
C ASP A 564 8.50 4.07 -3.96
N LYS A 565 8.05 3.78 -5.19
CA LYS A 565 8.87 3.28 -6.30
C LYS A 565 9.40 4.38 -7.23
N SER A 566 9.37 5.64 -6.81
CA SER A 566 9.59 6.81 -7.71
C SER A 566 8.61 6.88 -8.88
N GLN A 567 7.51 6.11 -8.83
CA GLN A 567 6.41 6.19 -9.76
C GLN A 567 5.59 7.42 -9.39
N MET A 568 5.32 8.28 -10.39
CA MET A 568 4.45 9.42 -10.19
C MET A 568 3.02 9.09 -10.61
N SER A 569 2.05 9.55 -9.84
CA SER A 569 0.66 9.60 -10.25
C SER A 569 0.23 11.05 -10.43
N VAL A 570 -0.71 11.27 -11.33
CA VAL A 570 -1.37 12.58 -11.50
C VAL A 570 -2.88 12.39 -11.55
N VAL A 571 -3.59 13.24 -10.82
CA VAL A 571 -5.05 13.28 -10.74
C VAL A 571 -5.50 14.70 -11.10
N LEU A 572 -6.31 14.83 -12.15
CA LEU A 572 -6.96 16.08 -12.55
C LEU A 572 -8.47 15.93 -12.37
N LYS A 573 -9.12 16.93 -11.77
CA LYS A 573 -10.59 16.92 -11.58
C LYS A 573 -11.24 18.24 -12.00
N TYR A 574 -12.38 18.14 -12.68
CA TYR A 574 -13.32 19.21 -13.01
C TYR A 574 -12.77 20.35 -13.89
N PHE A 575 -11.77 20.08 -14.73
CA PHE A 575 -11.19 21.09 -15.63
C PHE A 575 -11.88 21.17 -16.99
N VAL A 576 -11.91 22.38 -17.55
CA VAL A 576 -12.15 22.62 -18.97
C VAL A 576 -10.79 22.88 -19.64
N ILE A 577 -10.41 22.01 -20.57
CA ILE A 577 -9.14 22.08 -21.27
C ILE A 577 -9.37 22.74 -22.64
N ASP A 578 -8.87 23.97 -22.78
CA ASP A 578 -8.94 24.77 -24.00
C ASP A 578 -7.65 24.74 -24.83
N ASN A 579 -6.61 24.04 -24.34
CA ASN A 579 -5.29 23.94 -24.95
C ASN A 579 -4.80 22.49 -24.99
N VAL A 580 -3.77 22.22 -25.80
CA VAL A 580 -3.16 20.88 -25.81
C VAL A 580 -2.40 20.69 -24.51
N ILE A 581 -2.78 19.67 -23.75
CA ILE A 581 -2.07 19.26 -22.54
C ILE A 581 -1.33 17.98 -22.85
N SER A 582 -0.05 17.95 -22.50
CA SER A 582 0.75 16.73 -22.59
C SER A 582 1.30 16.41 -21.22
N PHE A 583 1.30 15.13 -20.88
CA PHE A 583 2.13 14.59 -19.83
C PHE A 583 3.42 14.10 -20.50
N PRO A 584 4.52 14.86 -20.53
CA PRO A 584 5.79 14.37 -21.08
C PRO A 584 6.56 13.48 -20.09
N GLY A 585 6.18 13.47 -18.81
CA GLY A 585 6.92 12.89 -17.70
C GLY A 585 6.84 11.37 -17.50
N CYS A 586 7.19 10.93 -16.29
CA CYS A 586 7.25 9.54 -15.81
C CYS A 586 6.03 9.14 -14.96
N TYR A 587 4.84 9.56 -15.38
CA TYR A 587 3.59 9.17 -14.72
C TYR A 587 3.27 7.71 -15.03
N ASP A 588 3.18 6.89 -14.00
CA ASP A 588 2.76 5.48 -14.07
C ASP A 588 1.24 5.39 -14.07
N THR A 589 0.59 6.26 -13.30
CA THR A 589 -0.86 6.35 -13.16
C THR A 589 -1.37 7.75 -13.49
N VAL A 590 -2.37 7.85 -14.36
CA VAL A 590 -3.06 9.09 -14.71
C VAL A 590 -4.55 8.91 -14.44
N GLU A 591 -5.15 9.78 -13.63
CA GLU A 591 -6.58 9.81 -13.36
C GLU A 591 -7.17 11.16 -13.77
N LEU A 592 -8.22 11.11 -14.58
CA LEU A 592 -8.95 12.26 -15.11
C LEU A 592 -10.41 12.14 -14.67
N VAL A 593 -10.93 13.16 -14.01
CA VAL A 593 -12.30 13.17 -13.47
C VAL A 593 -13.05 14.41 -13.96
N ASP A 594 -14.19 14.22 -14.61
CA ASP A 594 -15.06 15.28 -15.12
C ASP A 594 -14.30 16.35 -15.93
N ILE A 595 -13.40 15.91 -16.81
CA ILE A 595 -12.60 16.78 -17.67
C ILE A 595 -13.33 17.01 -19.00
N GLU A 596 -13.50 18.27 -19.40
CA GLU A 596 -14.05 18.65 -20.70
C GLU A 596 -12.95 19.20 -21.62
N ILE A 597 -12.60 18.46 -22.68
CA ILE A 597 -11.61 18.91 -23.67
C ILE A 597 -12.33 19.57 -24.85
N LEU A 598 -12.07 20.86 -25.08
CA LEU A 598 -12.72 21.63 -26.15
C LEU A 598 -12.35 21.10 -27.54
N ARG A 599 -13.26 21.34 -28.50
CA ARG A 599 -13.13 20.85 -29.88
C ARG A 599 -11.82 21.31 -30.53
N GLY A 600 -11.12 20.38 -31.18
CA GLY A 600 -9.82 20.63 -31.84
C GLY A 600 -8.62 20.59 -30.89
N LYS A 601 -8.86 20.36 -29.59
CA LYS A 601 -7.82 20.13 -28.57
C LYS A 601 -7.78 18.65 -28.21
N PHE A 602 -6.70 18.25 -27.54
CA PHE A 602 -6.51 16.87 -27.10
C PHE A 602 -5.56 16.82 -25.91
N LEU A 603 -5.73 15.79 -25.09
CA LEU A 603 -4.85 15.47 -23.97
C LEU A 603 -3.97 14.28 -24.35
N ILE A 604 -2.65 14.44 -24.24
CA ILE A 604 -1.65 13.42 -24.57
C ILE A 604 -1.14 12.76 -23.28
N VAL A 605 -1.44 11.48 -23.11
CA VAL A 605 -0.88 10.67 -22.02
C VAL A 605 0.52 10.18 -22.41
N ASN A 606 1.47 10.22 -21.47
CA ASN A 606 2.85 9.78 -21.71
C ASN A 606 2.91 8.29 -22.11
N GLY A 607 4.04 7.92 -22.73
CA GLY A 607 4.35 6.53 -23.00
C GLY A 607 4.40 5.69 -21.71
N SER A 608 5.03 6.18 -20.65
CA SER A 608 5.28 5.41 -19.42
C SER A 608 4.05 5.08 -18.58
N CYS A 609 2.87 5.65 -18.90
CA CYS A 609 1.64 5.35 -18.18
C CYS A 609 1.24 3.88 -18.37
N ARG A 610 1.07 3.19 -17.24
CA ARG A 610 0.58 1.81 -17.12
C ARG A 610 -0.91 1.77 -16.78
N THR A 611 -1.38 2.71 -15.96
CA THR A 611 -2.77 2.80 -15.52
C THR A 611 -3.36 4.14 -15.92
N LEU A 612 -4.41 4.13 -16.74
CA LEU A 612 -5.17 5.31 -17.12
C LEU A 612 -6.62 5.17 -16.65
N LYS A 613 -7.11 6.13 -15.87
CA LYS A 613 -8.48 6.19 -15.38
C LYS A 613 -9.17 7.45 -15.90
N ILE A 614 -10.29 7.28 -16.59
CA ILE A 614 -11.06 8.33 -17.25
C ILE A 614 -12.48 8.28 -16.68
N ILE A 615 -12.87 9.27 -15.89
CA ILE A 615 -14.16 9.31 -15.20
C ILE A 615 -14.96 10.48 -15.72
N CYS A 616 -16.12 10.23 -16.31
CA CYS A 616 -17.08 11.23 -16.76
C CYS A 616 -16.49 12.33 -17.67
N CYS A 617 -15.40 12.03 -18.39
CA CYS A 617 -14.70 12.98 -19.24
C CYS A 617 -15.31 13.09 -20.65
N LYS A 618 -15.04 14.19 -21.33
CA LYS A 618 -15.45 14.47 -22.72
C LYS A 618 -14.28 14.99 -23.55
N GLY A 619 -14.37 14.76 -24.87
CA GLY A 619 -13.38 15.20 -25.86
C GLY A 619 -12.33 14.14 -26.15
N ARG A 620 -11.16 14.55 -26.66
CA ARG A 620 -10.18 13.62 -27.27
C ARG A 620 -8.97 13.36 -26.38
N ILE A 621 -8.74 12.10 -26.04
CA ILE A 621 -7.57 11.62 -25.29
C ILE A 621 -6.74 10.72 -26.19
N THR A 622 -5.43 10.98 -26.26
CA THR A 622 -4.50 10.25 -27.13
C THR A 622 -3.31 9.71 -26.35
N LYS A 623 -2.81 8.55 -26.75
CA LYS A 623 -1.57 7.94 -26.26
C LYS A 623 -0.66 7.55 -27.44
N PRO A 624 0.67 7.71 -27.36
CA PRO A 624 1.57 7.17 -28.36
C PRO A 624 1.42 5.65 -28.55
N LYS A 625 1.30 5.19 -29.81
CA LYS A 625 0.99 3.79 -30.18
C LYS A 625 1.96 2.70 -29.69
N SER A 626 3.16 3.07 -29.26
CA SER A 626 4.24 2.14 -28.95
C SER A 626 4.18 1.53 -27.54
N VAL A 627 3.23 1.93 -26.67
CA VAL A 627 3.28 1.54 -25.25
C VAL A 627 2.03 0.85 -24.75
N GLN A 628 2.22 -0.36 -24.22
CA GLN A 628 1.20 -1.18 -23.56
C GLN A 628 0.67 -0.50 -22.29
N LEU A 629 -0.65 -0.48 -22.13
CA LEU A 629 -1.32 -0.16 -20.87
C LEU A 629 -1.56 -1.46 -20.09
N ASP A 630 -1.26 -1.45 -18.81
CA ASP A 630 -1.66 -2.53 -17.92
C ASP A 630 -3.16 -2.43 -17.61
N LYS A 631 -3.67 -1.22 -17.38
CA LYS A 631 -5.08 -1.01 -17.05
C LYS A 631 -5.64 0.28 -17.65
N LEU A 632 -6.80 0.19 -18.29
CA LEU A 632 -7.61 1.32 -18.75
C LEU A 632 -8.98 1.25 -18.07
N ILE A 633 -9.33 2.25 -17.28
CA ILE A 633 -10.63 2.36 -16.61
C ILE A 633 -11.39 3.52 -17.23
N ILE A 634 -12.61 3.29 -17.69
CA ILE A 634 -13.50 4.32 -18.23
C ILE A 634 -14.83 4.24 -17.49
N GLU A 635 -15.11 5.26 -16.67
CA GLU A 635 -16.41 5.45 -16.04
C GLU A 635 -17.20 6.49 -16.84
N PHE A 636 -18.37 6.09 -17.34
CA PHE A 636 -19.22 6.96 -18.13
C PHE A 636 -20.20 7.73 -17.24
N ASN A 637 -20.52 8.96 -17.65
CA ASN A 637 -21.61 9.70 -17.03
C ASN A 637 -22.96 9.21 -17.60
N PRO A 638 -23.82 8.53 -16.81
CA PRO A 638 -25.05 7.93 -17.32
C PRO A 638 -26.08 8.97 -17.79
N LYS A 639 -25.91 10.25 -17.40
CA LYS A 639 -26.84 11.35 -17.69
C LYS A 639 -26.47 12.15 -18.94
N SER A 640 -25.31 11.90 -19.55
CA SER A 640 -24.83 12.64 -20.73
C SER A 640 -24.48 11.73 -21.88
N ARG A 641 -24.55 12.24 -23.11
CA ARG A 641 -24.05 11.53 -24.30
C ARG A 641 -22.54 11.37 -24.22
N ASN A 642 -22.03 10.28 -24.79
CA ASN A 642 -20.59 10.02 -24.81
C ASN A 642 -19.91 10.85 -25.91
N GLU A 643 -19.15 11.85 -25.51
CA GLU A 643 -18.32 12.67 -26.39
C GLU A 643 -16.83 12.35 -26.24
N LEU A 644 -16.50 11.26 -25.54
CA LEU A 644 -15.14 10.79 -25.36
C LEU A 644 -14.64 10.06 -26.62
N GLU A 645 -13.48 10.47 -27.11
CA GLU A 645 -12.72 9.79 -28.15
C GLU A 645 -11.36 9.36 -27.59
N VAL A 646 -11.03 8.07 -27.75
CA VAL A 646 -9.76 7.49 -27.29
C VAL A 646 -8.96 7.05 -28.50
N GLU A 647 -7.70 7.49 -28.59
CA GLU A 647 -6.82 7.16 -29.71
C GLU A 647 -5.43 6.68 -29.30
N GLY A 648 -4.84 5.84 -30.16
CA GLY A 648 -3.47 5.39 -30.04
C GLY A 648 -3.22 4.36 -28.92
N MET A 649 -4.26 3.91 -28.24
CA MET A 649 -4.21 2.85 -27.22
C MET A 649 -4.40 1.47 -27.85
N SER A 650 -3.36 0.94 -28.48
CA SER A 650 -3.43 -0.34 -29.20
C SER A 650 -3.45 -1.55 -28.26
N ASN A 651 -2.60 -1.60 -27.24
CA ASN A 651 -2.40 -2.78 -26.40
C ASN A 651 -2.77 -2.52 -24.95
N ILE A 652 -3.82 -3.17 -24.45
CA ILE A 652 -4.33 -3.04 -23.07
C ILE A 652 -4.42 -4.44 -22.44
N ASN A 653 -3.84 -4.64 -21.25
CA ASN A 653 -4.04 -5.89 -20.53
C ASN A 653 -5.47 -5.96 -19.98
N GLU A 654 -5.92 -4.99 -19.19
CA GLU A 654 -7.29 -4.93 -18.64
C GLU A 654 -8.02 -3.64 -19.05
N LEU A 655 -9.21 -3.77 -19.63
CA LEU A 655 -10.17 -2.70 -19.87
C LEU A 655 -11.33 -2.83 -18.88
N VAL A 656 -11.54 -1.79 -18.08
CA VAL A 656 -12.69 -1.69 -17.16
C VAL A 656 -13.63 -0.62 -17.68
N LEU A 657 -14.89 -0.99 -17.89
CA LEU A 657 -15.95 -0.09 -18.33
C LEU A 657 -17.01 0.00 -17.23
N GLU A 658 -17.24 1.21 -16.74
CA GLU A 658 -18.17 1.46 -15.63
C GLU A 658 -19.33 2.33 -16.10
N ASN A 659 -20.56 1.96 -15.72
CA ASN A 659 -21.76 2.74 -16.00
C ASN A 659 -22.06 3.01 -17.50
N ILE A 660 -21.79 2.02 -18.37
CA ILE A 660 -21.93 2.13 -19.83
C ILE A 660 -23.36 2.57 -20.23
N PRO A 661 -23.55 3.73 -20.90
CA PRO A 661 -24.85 4.10 -21.47
C PRO A 661 -25.11 3.39 -22.80
N CYS A 662 -26.39 3.34 -23.21
CA CYS A 662 -26.80 2.83 -24.52
C CYS A 662 -26.49 3.85 -25.63
N ASP A 663 -25.21 4.04 -25.97
CA ASP A 663 -24.72 5.01 -26.96
C ASP A 663 -23.72 4.36 -27.94
N GLU A 664 -24.09 4.24 -29.22
CA GLU A 664 -23.25 3.64 -30.27
C GLU A 664 -21.92 4.38 -30.48
N ASN A 665 -21.82 5.66 -30.07
CA ASN A 665 -20.57 6.42 -30.12
C ASN A 665 -19.48 5.79 -29.24
N ILE A 666 -19.82 5.09 -28.17
CA ILE A 666 -18.85 4.35 -27.35
C ILE A 666 -18.13 3.30 -28.19
N ILE A 667 -18.87 2.58 -29.04
CA ILE A 667 -18.29 1.55 -29.88
C ILE A 667 -17.38 2.19 -30.93
N ALA A 668 -17.86 3.24 -31.61
CA ALA A 668 -17.12 3.90 -32.68
C ALA A 668 -15.86 4.64 -32.19
N ASN A 669 -15.95 5.34 -31.06
CA ASN A 669 -14.93 6.28 -30.60
C ASN A 669 -13.98 5.68 -29.56
N ILE A 670 -14.35 4.54 -28.95
CA ILE A 670 -13.54 3.88 -27.92
C ILE A 670 -13.23 2.45 -28.37
N LEU A 671 -14.23 1.56 -28.40
CA LEU A 671 -13.95 0.13 -28.53
C LEU A 671 -13.32 -0.24 -29.88
N ASN A 672 -13.77 0.35 -30.99
CA ASN A 672 -13.20 0.09 -32.31
C ASN A 672 -11.81 0.72 -32.50
N LYS A 673 -11.37 1.60 -31.60
CA LYS A 673 -10.04 2.23 -31.63
C LYS A 673 -9.00 1.42 -30.86
N LEU A 674 -9.41 0.48 -30.01
CA LEU A 674 -8.50 -0.40 -29.27
C LEU A 674 -8.14 -1.61 -30.14
N GLU A 675 -6.87 -1.99 -30.19
CA GLU A 675 -6.41 -3.05 -31.11
C GLU A 675 -6.31 -4.44 -30.49
N ASN A 676 -5.91 -4.52 -29.22
CA ASN A 676 -5.67 -5.74 -28.44
C ASN A 676 -6.05 -5.50 -26.97
N VAL A 677 -7.10 -6.17 -26.50
CA VAL A 677 -7.53 -6.18 -25.09
C VAL A 677 -7.56 -7.63 -24.59
N LYS A 678 -6.87 -7.94 -23.49
CA LYS A 678 -6.87 -9.31 -22.94
C LYS A 678 -8.05 -9.57 -22.00
N PHE A 679 -8.33 -8.64 -21.10
CA PHE A 679 -9.38 -8.76 -20.10
C PHE A 679 -10.36 -7.59 -20.22
N LEU A 680 -11.65 -7.89 -20.22
CA LEU A 680 -12.73 -6.91 -20.18
C LEU A 680 -13.50 -7.08 -18.87
N ARG A 681 -13.66 -5.99 -18.12
CA ARG A 681 -14.49 -5.92 -16.93
C ARG A 681 -15.60 -4.89 -17.15
N ILE A 682 -16.84 -5.28 -16.93
CA ILE A 682 -18.00 -4.39 -16.95
C ILE A 682 -18.57 -4.32 -15.54
N THR A 683 -18.71 -3.10 -15.01
CA THR A 683 -19.15 -2.85 -13.63
C THR A 683 -20.07 -1.64 -13.52
N PHE A 684 -20.75 -1.50 -12.38
CA PHE A 684 -21.74 -0.46 -12.12
C PHE A 684 -21.63 0.05 -10.68
N SER A 685 -21.88 1.34 -10.46
CA SER A 685 -21.75 1.98 -9.14
C SER A 685 -22.84 1.53 -8.15
N ASP A 686 -22.45 1.22 -6.91
CA ASP A 686 -23.33 0.73 -5.80
C ASP A 686 -24.43 1.70 -5.36
N ASP A 687 -24.33 2.99 -5.69
CA ASP A 687 -25.25 4.03 -5.19
C ASP A 687 -26.70 3.85 -5.66
N GLN A 688 -26.94 2.94 -6.61
CA GLN A 688 -28.28 2.55 -6.97
C GLN A 688 -28.68 1.37 -6.08
N ASN A 689 -29.61 1.60 -5.15
CA ASN A 689 -30.41 0.59 -4.40
C ASN A 689 -31.18 -0.40 -5.32
N THR A 690 -30.77 -0.54 -6.57
CA THR A 690 -31.28 -1.45 -7.56
C THR A 690 -30.89 -2.86 -7.18
N ARG A 691 -31.90 -3.65 -6.81
CA ARG A 691 -31.89 -5.12 -6.87
C ARG A 691 -31.05 -5.56 -8.07
N ALA A 692 -30.16 -6.54 -7.90
CA ALA A 692 -29.32 -7.05 -8.96
C ALA A 692 -30.15 -7.31 -10.25
N ARG A 693 -29.76 -6.69 -11.36
CA ARG A 693 -30.46 -6.74 -12.66
C ARG A 693 -29.56 -7.38 -13.70
N ASN A 694 -30.14 -7.82 -14.81
CA ASN A 694 -29.35 -8.13 -16.00
C ASN A 694 -28.90 -6.87 -16.76
N PHE A 695 -27.93 -7.02 -17.66
CA PHE A 695 -27.35 -5.90 -18.41
C PHE A 695 -28.36 -5.17 -19.31
N GLU A 696 -29.25 -5.90 -19.96
CA GLU A 696 -30.30 -5.29 -20.79
C GLU A 696 -31.28 -4.48 -19.97
N GLY A 697 -31.65 -4.98 -18.79
CA GLY A 697 -32.52 -4.29 -17.83
C GLY A 697 -31.89 -3.01 -17.33
N TYR A 698 -30.59 -3.00 -17.07
CA TYR A 698 -29.82 -1.80 -16.74
C TYR A 698 -29.83 -0.78 -17.89
N LEU A 699 -29.48 -1.20 -19.11
CA LEU A 699 -29.48 -0.32 -20.29
C LEU A 699 -30.87 0.26 -20.57
N LYS A 700 -31.94 -0.53 -20.35
CA LYS A 700 -33.33 -0.10 -20.52
C LYS A 700 -33.73 1.01 -19.55
N GLU A 701 -33.29 0.91 -18.31
CA GLU A 701 -33.53 1.96 -17.32
C GLU A 701 -32.80 3.25 -17.69
N LEU A 702 -31.51 3.17 -18.05
CA LEU A 702 -30.74 4.34 -18.46
C LEU A 702 -31.36 5.02 -19.69
N TYR A 703 -31.71 4.21 -20.70
CA TYR A 703 -32.33 4.71 -21.92
C TYR A 703 -33.69 5.37 -21.63
N GLY A 704 -34.49 4.79 -20.73
CA GLY A 704 -35.77 5.37 -20.29
C GLY A 704 -35.59 6.73 -19.60
N LYS A 705 -34.65 6.83 -18.65
CA LYS A 705 -34.35 8.08 -17.92
C LYS A 705 -33.88 9.21 -18.85
N ASN A 706 -33.02 8.90 -19.82
CA ASN A 706 -32.48 9.92 -20.73
C ASN A 706 -33.52 10.44 -21.74
N ASN A 707 -34.51 9.62 -22.10
CA ASN A 707 -35.60 10.06 -22.98
C ASN A 707 -36.68 10.85 -22.22
N SER A 708 -36.95 10.52 -20.95
CA SER A 708 -37.89 11.30 -20.15
C SER A 708 -37.38 12.70 -19.80
N LEU A 709 -36.06 12.87 -19.61
CA LEU A 709 -35.43 14.17 -19.37
C LEU A 709 -35.51 15.14 -20.57
N ASN A 710 -35.67 14.63 -21.80
CA ASN A 710 -35.80 15.44 -23.01
C ASN A 710 -37.28 15.67 -23.43
N GLY A 711 -38.23 15.03 -22.75
CA GLY A 711 -39.66 15.19 -22.97
C GLY A 711 -40.25 16.22 -22.01
N SER A 712 -40.86 17.28 -22.57
CA SER A 712 -41.65 18.29 -21.86
C SER A 712 -42.48 17.72 -20.70
N ASN A 713 -42.40 18.42 -19.57
CA ASN A 713 -42.92 18.11 -18.23
C ASN A 713 -44.46 18.15 -18.09
N ASN A 714 -45.23 17.74 -19.10
CA ASN A 714 -46.68 17.72 -19.04
C ASN A 714 -47.21 16.30 -19.31
N ASP A 715 -47.83 15.74 -18.28
CA ASP A 715 -48.63 14.52 -18.25
C ASP A 715 -47.90 13.19 -18.37
N LEU A 716 -47.53 12.62 -17.21
CA LEU A 716 -47.62 11.17 -16.99
C LEU A 716 -47.67 10.87 -15.48
N GLN A 717 -48.90 10.82 -14.98
CA GLN A 717 -49.26 10.06 -13.78
C GLN A 717 -48.95 8.58 -13.99
N ASP A 718 -48.36 7.97 -12.96
CA ASP A 718 -48.51 6.58 -12.54
C ASP A 718 -48.83 5.53 -13.63
N ALA A 719 -47.80 5.15 -14.38
CA ALA A 719 -47.71 3.81 -14.92
C ALA A 719 -46.35 3.23 -14.56
N ARG A 720 -46.24 2.66 -13.35
CA ARG A 720 -45.14 1.74 -13.06
C ARG A 720 -45.29 0.58 -14.05
N PRO A 721 -44.30 0.31 -14.92
CA PRO A 721 -44.35 -0.89 -15.71
C PRO A 721 -44.20 -2.06 -14.74
N GLU A 722 -45.29 -2.77 -14.47
CA GLU A 722 -45.21 -4.12 -13.91
C GLU A 722 -44.40 -4.94 -14.91
N THR A 723 -43.14 -5.22 -14.55
CA THR A 723 -42.34 -6.27 -15.18
C THR A 723 -43.02 -7.59 -14.87
N VAL A 724 -43.88 -8.03 -15.77
CA VAL A 724 -44.30 -9.44 -15.84
C VAL A 724 -43.10 -10.22 -16.36
N LEU A 725 -42.40 -10.88 -15.44
CA LEU A 725 -41.40 -11.90 -15.75
C LEU A 725 -42.17 -13.11 -16.32
N PHE A 726 -42.19 -13.26 -17.64
CA PHE A 726 -42.67 -14.48 -18.28
C PHE A 726 -41.55 -15.52 -18.26
N GLU A 727 -41.82 -16.65 -17.60
CA GLU A 727 -40.88 -17.72 -17.27
C GLU A 727 -40.52 -18.68 -18.42
N ASP A 728 -41.06 -18.53 -19.63
CA ASP A 728 -41.07 -19.67 -20.58
C ASP A 728 -40.32 -19.50 -21.91
N SER A 729 -39.52 -18.45 -22.12
CA SER A 729 -38.64 -18.44 -23.30
C SER A 729 -37.36 -17.63 -23.13
N PHE A 730 -36.23 -18.33 -22.92
CA PHE A 730 -34.87 -17.80 -23.04
C PHE A 730 -34.60 -17.12 -24.42
N GLU A 731 -35.44 -17.34 -25.42
CA GLU A 731 -35.24 -16.88 -26.80
C GLU A 731 -35.96 -15.56 -27.17
N LYS A 732 -36.87 -15.04 -26.34
CA LYS A 732 -37.64 -13.81 -26.64
C LYS A 732 -37.52 -12.78 -25.52
N ILE A 733 -36.34 -12.21 -25.36
CA ILE A 733 -36.22 -10.96 -24.60
C ILE A 733 -36.84 -9.85 -25.47
N SER A 734 -37.88 -9.19 -24.95
CA SER A 734 -38.42 -7.96 -25.55
C SER A 734 -37.51 -6.76 -25.25
N THR A 735 -36.26 -6.83 -25.71
CA THR A 735 -35.38 -5.65 -25.70
C THR A 735 -35.93 -4.63 -26.70
N CYS A 736 -35.92 -3.35 -26.32
CA CYS A 736 -36.23 -2.31 -27.30
C CYS A 736 -35.13 -2.30 -28.39
N GLN A 737 -35.53 -2.04 -29.63
CA GLN A 737 -34.65 -2.15 -30.79
C GLN A 737 -33.31 -1.37 -30.64
N PRO A 738 -33.26 -0.16 -30.05
CA PRO A 738 -32.00 0.56 -29.84
C PRO A 738 -30.99 -0.18 -28.95
N ILE A 739 -31.45 -0.79 -27.85
CA ILE A 739 -30.58 -1.57 -26.94
C ILE A 739 -30.06 -2.81 -27.64
N LYS A 740 -30.93 -3.49 -28.38
CA LYS A 740 -30.53 -4.65 -29.17
C LYS A 740 -29.45 -4.29 -30.20
N ASN A 741 -29.65 -3.20 -30.93
CA ASN A 741 -28.65 -2.71 -31.89
C ASN A 741 -27.31 -2.41 -31.20
N PHE A 742 -27.34 -1.70 -30.07
CA PHE A 742 -26.15 -1.39 -29.29
C PHE A 742 -25.40 -2.67 -28.86
N LEU A 743 -26.12 -3.64 -28.30
CA LEU A 743 -25.53 -4.92 -27.88
C LEU A 743 -25.00 -5.71 -29.07
N ASP A 744 -25.75 -5.82 -30.16
CA ASP A 744 -25.30 -6.53 -31.37
C ASP A 744 -23.99 -5.92 -31.89
N VAL A 745 -23.86 -4.58 -31.88
CA VAL A 745 -22.64 -3.87 -32.28
C VAL A 745 -21.51 -4.07 -31.27
N LEU A 746 -21.79 -4.04 -29.97
CA LEU A 746 -20.81 -4.31 -28.89
C LEU A 746 -20.18 -5.69 -29.05
N HIS A 747 -21.00 -6.74 -29.21
CA HIS A 747 -20.55 -8.11 -29.34
C HIS A 747 -19.78 -8.39 -30.64
N GLN A 748 -20.08 -7.64 -31.70
CA GLN A 748 -19.38 -7.72 -32.99
C GLN A 748 -18.08 -6.88 -33.01
N SER A 749 -17.78 -6.12 -31.96
CA SER A 749 -16.57 -5.30 -31.92
C SER A 749 -15.31 -6.16 -31.94
N LYS A 750 -14.25 -5.61 -32.55
CA LYS A 750 -12.96 -6.32 -32.73
C LYS A 750 -12.36 -6.79 -31.40
N ILE A 751 -12.59 -6.04 -30.32
CA ILE A 751 -12.13 -6.36 -28.97
C ILE A 751 -12.65 -7.73 -28.52
N ILE A 752 -13.95 -8.00 -28.70
CA ILE A 752 -14.58 -9.22 -28.19
C ILE A 752 -13.94 -10.48 -28.78
N LEU A 753 -13.54 -10.43 -30.06
CA LEU A 753 -12.88 -11.55 -30.74
C LEU A 753 -11.53 -11.93 -30.11
N GLN A 754 -10.89 -11.01 -29.40
CA GLN A 754 -9.54 -11.17 -28.86
C GLN A 754 -9.51 -11.41 -27.35
N LEU A 755 -10.66 -11.29 -26.67
CA LEU A 755 -10.74 -11.40 -25.22
C LEU A 755 -10.28 -12.78 -24.75
N TYR A 756 -9.44 -12.76 -23.72
CA TYR A 756 -9.03 -13.93 -22.95
C TYR A 756 -9.87 -14.09 -21.69
N GLY A 757 -10.29 -12.99 -21.08
CA GLY A 757 -11.17 -13.01 -19.90
C GLY A 757 -12.24 -11.94 -19.91
N LEU A 758 -13.39 -12.27 -19.31
CA LEU A 758 -14.55 -11.40 -19.18
C LEU A 758 -15.07 -11.43 -17.74
N THR A 759 -15.27 -10.26 -17.15
CA THR A 759 -15.85 -10.09 -15.81
C THR A 759 -17.07 -9.19 -15.86
N TYR A 760 -18.20 -9.65 -15.31
CA TYR A 760 -19.38 -8.84 -15.03
C TYR A 760 -19.50 -8.69 -13.52
N GLU A 761 -19.32 -7.47 -13.02
CA GLU A 761 -19.37 -7.18 -11.60
C GLU A 761 -20.69 -6.46 -11.27
N LYS A 762 -21.38 -6.93 -10.22
CA LYS A 762 -22.67 -6.38 -9.72
C LYS A 762 -23.82 -6.40 -10.73
N ILE A 763 -23.69 -7.15 -11.82
CA ILE A 763 -24.74 -7.33 -12.82
C ILE A 763 -24.87 -8.79 -13.22
N PHE A 764 -26.09 -9.20 -13.56
CA PHE A 764 -26.32 -10.53 -14.10
C PHE A 764 -26.11 -10.57 -15.61
N MET A 765 -25.50 -11.64 -16.09
CA MET A 765 -25.43 -11.97 -17.50
C MET A 765 -26.71 -12.69 -17.92
N SER A 766 -27.31 -12.25 -19.03
CA SER A 766 -28.51 -12.87 -19.58
C SER A 766 -28.19 -14.09 -20.48
N GLY A 767 -29.22 -14.87 -20.81
CA GLY A 767 -29.13 -15.93 -21.82
C GLY A 767 -28.72 -15.41 -23.21
N TYR A 768 -29.18 -14.23 -23.59
CA TYR A 768 -28.85 -13.61 -24.87
C TYR A 768 -27.36 -13.25 -24.94
N GLU A 769 -26.82 -12.62 -23.89
CA GLU A 769 -25.39 -12.29 -23.83
C GLU A 769 -24.49 -13.52 -23.90
N MET A 770 -24.84 -14.59 -23.17
CA MET A 770 -24.12 -15.87 -23.24
C MET A 770 -24.06 -16.42 -24.69
N ILE A 771 -25.18 -16.37 -25.42
CA ILE A 771 -25.23 -16.78 -26.83
C ILE A 771 -24.32 -15.89 -27.71
N GLN A 772 -24.32 -14.57 -27.48
CA GLN A 772 -23.46 -13.68 -28.25
C GLN A 772 -21.97 -13.93 -27.97
N TYR A 773 -21.58 -14.03 -26.69
CA TYR A 773 -20.18 -14.30 -26.34
C TYR A 773 -19.69 -15.67 -26.81
N SER A 774 -20.50 -16.73 -26.75
CA SER A 774 -20.11 -18.02 -27.32
C SER A 774 -19.90 -18.00 -28.83
N LYS A 775 -20.61 -17.12 -29.54
CA LYS A 775 -20.46 -16.94 -30.98
C LYS A 775 -19.21 -16.12 -31.35
N TYR A 776 -18.96 -15.02 -30.65
CA TYR A 776 -17.94 -14.04 -31.02
C TYR A 776 -16.64 -14.15 -30.20
N ALA A 777 -16.68 -14.44 -28.91
CA ALA A 777 -15.51 -14.49 -28.03
C ALA A 777 -14.81 -15.87 -28.04
N GLN A 778 -14.35 -16.31 -29.21
CA GLN A 778 -13.78 -17.67 -29.39
C GLN A 778 -12.46 -17.91 -28.62
N ASN A 779 -11.76 -16.85 -28.22
CA ASN A 779 -10.50 -16.91 -27.46
C ASN A 779 -10.70 -16.88 -25.94
N LEU A 780 -11.94 -16.77 -25.48
CA LEU A 780 -12.27 -16.63 -24.07
C LEU A 780 -11.89 -17.88 -23.28
N LYS A 781 -11.11 -17.69 -22.21
CA LYS A 781 -10.65 -18.76 -21.30
C LYS A 781 -11.05 -18.53 -19.85
N ALA A 782 -11.37 -17.30 -19.47
CA ALA A 782 -11.79 -16.96 -18.12
C ALA A 782 -13.10 -16.20 -18.15
N LEU A 783 -14.06 -16.63 -17.35
CA LEU A 783 -15.38 -16.01 -17.26
C LEU A 783 -15.74 -15.85 -15.78
N ASP A 784 -15.98 -14.62 -15.39
CA ASP A 784 -16.32 -14.21 -14.03
C ASP A 784 -17.63 -13.46 -14.04
N ILE A 785 -18.73 -14.18 -13.86
CA ILE A 785 -20.08 -13.67 -14.12
C ILE A 785 -21.06 -14.19 -13.07
N SER A 786 -22.10 -13.41 -12.81
CA SER A 786 -23.30 -13.92 -12.14
C SER A 786 -24.39 -14.14 -13.19
N ILE A 787 -25.15 -15.23 -13.09
CA ILE A 787 -26.25 -15.53 -14.02
C ILE A 787 -27.58 -15.34 -13.31
N GLU A 788 -28.51 -14.59 -13.91
CA GLU A 788 -29.82 -14.28 -13.33
C GLU A 788 -30.69 -15.53 -13.12
N TYR A 789 -30.60 -16.48 -14.05
CA TYR A 789 -31.33 -17.74 -14.02
C TYR A 789 -30.42 -18.89 -14.44
N LEU A 790 -29.65 -19.42 -13.48
CA LEU A 790 -28.72 -20.52 -13.71
C LEU A 790 -29.50 -21.83 -13.84
N THR A 791 -29.50 -22.40 -15.06
CA THR A 791 -30.12 -23.69 -15.40
C THR A 791 -29.12 -24.55 -16.19
N ASP A 792 -29.43 -25.83 -16.47
CA ASP A 792 -28.57 -26.66 -17.34
C ASP A 792 -28.45 -26.08 -18.75
N GLN A 793 -29.46 -25.34 -19.20
CA GLN A 793 -29.46 -24.66 -20.50
C GLN A 793 -28.44 -23.52 -20.55
N SER A 794 -28.23 -22.81 -19.45
CA SER A 794 -27.25 -21.71 -19.38
C SER A 794 -25.86 -22.21 -19.78
N PHE A 795 -25.48 -23.42 -19.35
CA PHE A 795 -24.20 -24.05 -19.72
C PHE A 795 -24.10 -24.45 -21.20
N LYS A 796 -25.21 -24.57 -21.95
CA LYS A 796 -25.15 -24.82 -23.40
C LYS A 796 -24.73 -23.59 -24.19
N TYR A 797 -24.91 -22.42 -23.61
CA TYR A 797 -24.58 -21.14 -24.23
C TYR A 797 -23.22 -20.61 -23.80
N ILE A 798 -22.52 -21.26 -22.86
CA ILE A 798 -21.16 -20.91 -22.48
C ILE A 798 -20.18 -21.74 -23.33
N PHE A 799 -19.13 -21.09 -23.85
CA PHE A 799 -18.10 -21.75 -24.63
C PHE A 799 -17.35 -22.83 -23.80
N CYS A 800 -17.29 -24.07 -24.29
CA CYS A 800 -16.66 -25.17 -23.55
C CYS A 800 -15.14 -25.06 -23.40
N GLY A 801 -14.49 -24.11 -24.12
CA GLY A 801 -13.05 -23.87 -24.02
C GLY A 801 -12.60 -23.08 -22.78
N ILE A 802 -13.54 -22.68 -21.91
CA ILE A 802 -13.26 -21.97 -20.66
C ILE A 802 -12.42 -22.82 -19.69
N GLU A 803 -11.37 -22.21 -19.14
CA GLU A 803 -10.47 -22.79 -18.14
C GLU A 803 -10.82 -22.33 -16.71
N PHE A 804 -11.41 -21.13 -16.56
CA PHE A 804 -11.87 -20.56 -15.30
C PHE A 804 -13.29 -20.06 -15.43
N LEU A 805 -14.17 -20.58 -14.58
CA LEU A 805 -15.56 -20.20 -14.53
C LEU A 805 -15.93 -19.83 -13.09
N ASN A 806 -16.18 -18.55 -12.86
CA ASN A 806 -16.77 -18.05 -11.64
C ASN A 806 -18.24 -17.71 -11.88
N LEU A 807 -19.10 -18.36 -11.11
CA LEU A 807 -20.56 -18.23 -11.08
C LEU A 807 -21.05 -17.74 -9.72
N ASP A 808 -20.19 -17.11 -8.94
CA ASP A 808 -20.57 -16.56 -7.64
C ASP A 808 -21.77 -15.61 -7.79
N TYR A 809 -22.61 -15.58 -6.77
CA TYR A 809 -23.89 -14.85 -6.74
C TYR A 809 -24.91 -15.20 -7.84
N SER A 810 -24.68 -16.20 -8.69
CA SER A 810 -25.69 -16.65 -9.66
C SER A 810 -26.96 -17.13 -8.96
N CYS A 811 -28.11 -16.80 -9.51
CA CYS A 811 -29.42 -17.17 -8.95
C CYS A 811 -29.92 -18.47 -9.58
N ILE A 812 -30.22 -19.47 -8.74
CA ILE A 812 -30.93 -20.70 -9.16
C ILE A 812 -32.38 -20.55 -8.67
N PRO A 813 -33.38 -20.49 -9.58
CA PRO A 813 -34.78 -20.43 -9.19
C PRO A 813 -35.17 -21.56 -8.23
N ASP A 814 -36.09 -21.29 -7.30
CA ASP A 814 -36.55 -22.29 -6.32
C ASP A 814 -37.05 -23.57 -7.01
N GLU A 815 -37.77 -23.42 -8.13
CA GLU A 815 -38.28 -24.53 -8.94
C GLU A 815 -37.18 -25.39 -9.60
N LYS A 816 -35.96 -24.85 -9.70
CA LYS A 816 -34.79 -25.47 -10.35
C LYS A 816 -33.69 -25.87 -9.37
N LEU A 817 -33.89 -25.70 -8.05
CA LEU A 817 -32.92 -26.12 -7.02
C LEU A 817 -32.53 -27.60 -7.11
N HIS A 818 -33.43 -28.44 -7.63
CA HIS A 818 -33.21 -29.87 -7.84
C HIS A 818 -32.81 -30.23 -9.28
N GLU A 819 -32.48 -29.25 -10.13
CA GLU A 819 -32.02 -29.51 -11.50
C GLU A 819 -30.65 -30.23 -11.52
N LYS A 820 -30.45 -31.07 -12.54
CA LYS A 820 -29.20 -31.78 -12.79
C LYS A 820 -28.43 -31.06 -13.90
N PHE A 821 -27.33 -30.38 -13.57
CA PHE A 821 -26.51 -29.61 -14.53
C PHE A 821 -25.57 -30.50 -15.37
N LYS A 822 -26.14 -31.45 -16.12
CA LYS A 822 -25.41 -32.45 -16.92
C LYS A 822 -24.50 -31.83 -17.97
N THR A 823 -24.86 -30.68 -18.52
CA THR A 823 -24.13 -29.99 -19.59
C THR A 823 -22.77 -29.49 -19.10
N LEU A 824 -22.62 -29.16 -17.82
CA LEU A 824 -21.35 -28.76 -17.22
C LEU A 824 -20.24 -29.80 -17.46
N LYS A 825 -20.58 -31.09 -17.53
CA LYS A 825 -19.61 -32.17 -17.77
C LYS A 825 -18.87 -32.07 -19.12
N LYS A 826 -19.39 -31.29 -20.07
CA LYS A 826 -18.79 -31.08 -21.40
C LYS A 826 -17.59 -30.12 -21.40
N PHE A 827 -17.33 -29.42 -20.29
CA PHE A 827 -16.25 -28.44 -20.18
C PHE A 827 -14.91 -29.13 -19.90
N ASP A 828 -14.34 -29.74 -20.94
CA ASP A 828 -13.12 -30.54 -20.88
C ASP A 828 -11.82 -29.75 -20.64
N LYS A 829 -11.89 -28.42 -20.59
CA LYS A 829 -10.76 -27.53 -20.25
C LYS A 829 -10.89 -26.84 -18.91
N LEU A 830 -12.02 -26.98 -18.23
CA LEU A 830 -12.28 -26.27 -16.97
C LEU A 830 -11.32 -26.76 -15.88
N LYS A 831 -10.55 -25.84 -15.31
CA LYS A 831 -9.56 -26.11 -14.24
C LYS A 831 -10.00 -25.53 -12.91
N VAL A 832 -10.70 -24.40 -12.93
CA VAL A 832 -11.17 -23.71 -11.73
C VAL A 832 -12.66 -23.43 -11.89
N LEU A 833 -13.44 -23.86 -10.89
CA LEU A 833 -14.87 -23.61 -10.80
C LEU A 833 -15.17 -22.92 -9.47
N VAL A 834 -15.83 -21.77 -9.54
CA VAL A 834 -16.36 -21.05 -8.36
C VAL A 834 -17.87 -21.03 -8.48
N VAL A 835 -18.57 -21.53 -7.47
CA VAL A 835 -20.03 -21.64 -7.45
C VAL A 835 -20.59 -21.35 -6.08
N ASN A 836 -21.82 -20.83 -6.04
CA ASN A 836 -22.59 -20.82 -4.81
C ASN A 836 -23.00 -22.24 -4.43
N GLY A 837 -22.92 -22.63 -3.16
CA GLY A 837 -23.24 -23.99 -2.77
C GLY A 837 -24.72 -24.38 -2.90
N ILE A 838 -25.64 -23.44 -3.18
CA ILE A 838 -27.02 -23.74 -3.62
C ILE A 838 -26.98 -24.62 -4.89
N PHE A 839 -25.93 -24.51 -5.70
CA PHE A 839 -25.65 -25.39 -6.83
C PHE A 839 -25.62 -26.87 -6.43
N PHE A 840 -25.26 -27.18 -5.17
CA PHE A 840 -25.17 -28.53 -4.62
C PHE A 840 -26.37 -28.96 -3.78
N THR A 841 -27.45 -28.17 -3.74
CA THR A 841 -28.75 -28.60 -3.17
C THR A 841 -29.21 -29.91 -3.82
N ASN A 842 -28.99 -30.06 -5.13
CA ASN A 842 -28.96 -31.37 -5.77
C ASN A 842 -27.54 -31.97 -5.71
N LYS A 843 -27.34 -32.93 -4.81
CA LYS A 843 -26.05 -33.61 -4.62
C LYS A 843 -25.57 -34.38 -5.87
N ALA A 844 -26.44 -34.70 -6.82
CA ALA A 844 -26.02 -35.29 -8.09
C ALA A 844 -25.11 -34.37 -8.91
N ASN A 845 -25.13 -33.05 -8.65
CA ASN A 845 -24.32 -32.07 -9.37
C ASN A 845 -22.81 -32.23 -9.14
N PHE A 846 -22.37 -32.88 -8.06
CA PHE A 846 -20.97 -33.27 -7.90
C PHE A 846 -20.48 -34.18 -9.03
N SER A 847 -21.34 -35.07 -9.54
CA SER A 847 -21.00 -36.01 -10.63
C SER A 847 -20.93 -35.35 -12.02
N PHE A 848 -21.36 -34.09 -12.13
CA PHE A 848 -21.28 -33.30 -13.35
C PHE A 848 -20.14 -32.28 -13.36
N ILE A 849 -19.37 -32.18 -12.26
CA ILE A 849 -18.12 -31.43 -12.25
C ILE A 849 -17.16 -32.09 -13.26
N PRO A 850 -16.55 -31.33 -14.19
CA PRO A 850 -15.62 -31.89 -15.17
C PRO A 850 -14.41 -32.53 -14.49
N ALA A 851 -13.95 -33.65 -15.02
CA ALA A 851 -12.79 -34.36 -14.49
C ALA A 851 -11.47 -33.55 -14.58
N THR A 852 -11.44 -32.49 -15.39
CA THR A 852 -10.30 -31.57 -15.51
C THR A 852 -10.25 -30.52 -14.41
N THR A 853 -11.32 -30.37 -13.63
CA THR A 853 -11.41 -29.38 -12.55
C THR A 853 -10.40 -29.74 -11.47
N LYS A 854 -9.46 -28.83 -11.19
CA LYS A 854 -8.43 -29.00 -10.15
C LYS A 854 -8.76 -28.22 -8.89
N VAL A 855 -9.42 -27.08 -9.04
CA VAL A 855 -9.77 -26.18 -7.95
C VAL A 855 -11.28 -25.97 -7.95
N LEU A 856 -11.91 -26.25 -6.81
CA LEU A 856 -13.32 -25.94 -6.57
C LEU A 856 -13.41 -24.93 -5.43
N ILE A 857 -14.15 -23.85 -5.66
CA ILE A 857 -14.48 -22.86 -4.64
C ILE A 857 -15.99 -22.87 -4.48
N ILE A 858 -16.43 -23.03 -3.23
CA ILE A 858 -17.85 -23.07 -2.90
C ILE A 858 -18.15 -21.89 -1.97
N GLU A 859 -18.99 -20.97 -2.42
CA GLU A 859 -19.59 -19.97 -1.53
C GLU A 859 -20.59 -20.70 -0.63
N TYR A 860 -20.23 -20.85 0.64
CA TYR A 860 -20.82 -21.81 1.57
C TYR A 860 -22.25 -21.39 1.98
N PRO A 861 -23.29 -22.13 1.56
CA PRO A 861 -24.63 -22.03 2.11
C PRO A 861 -24.78 -22.99 3.29
N ASP A 862 -25.84 -22.80 4.06
CA ASP A 862 -26.26 -23.78 5.07
C ASP A 862 -26.70 -25.08 4.39
N TRP A 863 -25.93 -26.16 4.50
CA TRP A 863 -26.30 -27.44 3.89
C TRP A 863 -27.33 -28.14 4.79
N GLU A 864 -28.61 -27.92 4.51
CA GLU A 864 -29.67 -28.63 5.23
C GLU A 864 -29.56 -30.16 5.04
N GLU A 865 -29.93 -30.93 6.06
CA GLU A 865 -29.96 -32.39 6.01
C GLU A 865 -31.04 -32.90 5.06
N THR A 866 -30.78 -32.83 3.76
CA THR A 866 -31.64 -33.46 2.77
C THR A 866 -31.31 -34.96 2.69
N SER A 867 -32.35 -35.77 2.89
CA SER A 867 -32.35 -37.19 3.26
C SER A 867 -32.07 -38.19 2.12
N HIS A 868 -31.52 -37.74 0.99
CA HIS A 868 -31.29 -38.60 -0.18
C HIS A 868 -29.81 -38.66 -0.56
N THR A 869 -29.08 -39.55 0.10
CA THR A 869 -27.76 -40.02 -0.38
C THR A 869 -27.96 -41.04 -1.49
N GLU A 870 -27.69 -40.66 -2.74
CA GLU A 870 -27.58 -41.62 -3.85
C GLU A 870 -26.45 -42.64 -3.50
N LYS A 871 -26.76 -43.93 -3.51
CA LYS A 871 -25.77 -44.99 -3.22
C LYS A 871 -24.80 -45.13 -4.39
N LYS A 872 -23.49 -45.01 -4.08
CA LYS A 872 -22.31 -45.14 -4.98
C LYS A 872 -22.21 -44.07 -6.08
N VAL A 873 -21.76 -42.87 -5.71
CA VAL A 873 -21.31 -41.84 -6.65
C VAL A 873 -19.80 -41.92 -6.81
N GLU A 874 -19.30 -41.82 -8.05
CA GLU A 874 -17.87 -41.67 -8.32
C GLU A 874 -17.38 -40.34 -7.74
N LYS A 875 -16.35 -40.39 -6.89
CA LYS A 875 -15.85 -39.19 -6.22
C LYS A 875 -15.07 -38.30 -7.17
N THR A 876 -15.39 -37.01 -7.18
CA THR A 876 -14.67 -36.00 -7.93
C THR A 876 -13.27 -35.83 -7.36
N LYS A 877 -12.25 -35.95 -8.22
CA LYS A 877 -10.85 -35.74 -7.84
C LYS A 877 -10.49 -34.28 -8.06
N LEU A 878 -10.17 -33.59 -6.97
CA LEU A 878 -9.75 -32.20 -6.96
C LEU A 878 -8.36 -32.12 -6.33
N ASN A 879 -7.57 -31.11 -6.69
CA ASN A 879 -6.32 -30.80 -5.98
C ASN A 879 -6.58 -29.81 -4.83
N LYS A 880 -7.54 -28.89 -5.00
CA LYS A 880 -7.80 -27.84 -3.99
C LYS A 880 -9.30 -27.61 -3.82
N LEU A 881 -9.71 -27.39 -2.57
CA LEU A 881 -11.09 -27.07 -2.19
C LEU A 881 -11.10 -25.85 -1.25
N TYR A 882 -11.86 -24.82 -1.65
CA TYR A 882 -12.04 -23.61 -0.86
C TYR A 882 -13.51 -23.45 -0.47
N LEU A 883 -13.76 -23.14 0.80
CA LEU A 883 -15.11 -22.87 1.32
C LEU A 883 -15.18 -21.41 1.80
N LEU A 884 -15.93 -20.56 1.10
CA LEU A 884 -16.09 -19.14 1.44
C LEU A 884 -17.28 -18.98 2.39
N MET A 885 -17.02 -18.61 3.64
CA MET A 885 -18.08 -18.35 4.62
C MET A 885 -18.51 -16.89 4.55
N LYS A 886 -19.82 -16.64 4.38
CA LYS A 886 -20.39 -15.30 4.53
C LYS A 886 -20.08 -14.75 5.92
N VAL A 887 -19.65 -13.48 5.98
CA VAL A 887 -19.43 -12.75 7.23
C VAL A 887 -20.79 -12.45 7.87
N GLY A 888 -21.40 -13.46 8.49
CA GLY A 888 -22.60 -13.31 9.31
C GLY A 888 -22.25 -12.84 10.73
N LYS A 889 -23.25 -12.32 11.46
CA LYS A 889 -23.23 -11.96 12.90
C LYS A 889 -23.02 -13.17 13.82
N VAL A 890 -22.06 -14.04 13.51
CA VAL A 890 -21.62 -15.09 14.41
C VAL A 890 -20.79 -14.39 15.48
N SER A 891 -21.28 -14.45 16.72
CA SER A 891 -20.63 -13.87 17.90
C SER A 891 -19.13 -14.16 17.92
N ASP A 892 -18.40 -13.18 18.44
CA ASP A 892 -16.93 -13.06 18.53
C ASP A 892 -16.27 -14.11 19.44
N ASP A 893 -16.81 -15.34 19.49
CA ASP A 893 -16.22 -16.47 20.19
C ASP A 893 -15.06 -17.03 19.35
N ASN A 894 -13.96 -16.30 19.40
CA ASN A 894 -12.69 -16.48 18.71
C ASN A 894 -11.93 -17.79 19.00
N LYS A 895 -12.58 -18.89 19.40
CA LYS A 895 -11.85 -20.11 19.84
C LYS A 895 -12.28 -21.47 19.31
N LYS A 896 -13.35 -21.62 18.51
CA LYS A 896 -13.66 -22.92 17.87
C LYS A 896 -14.22 -22.77 16.46
N VAL A 897 -13.31 -22.55 15.50
CA VAL A 897 -13.62 -22.47 14.06
C VAL A 897 -14.09 -23.81 13.49
N THR A 898 -13.78 -24.93 14.14
CA THR A 898 -14.43 -26.21 13.89
C THR A 898 -15.78 -26.28 14.58
N ASN A 899 -16.72 -25.44 14.12
CA ASN A 899 -18.13 -25.62 14.42
C ASN A 899 -18.51 -27.06 14.01
N THR A 900 -19.22 -27.79 14.87
CA THR A 900 -19.71 -29.16 14.59
C THR A 900 -20.46 -29.22 13.26
N LYS A 901 -21.10 -28.11 12.87
CA LYS A 901 -21.73 -27.91 11.57
C LYS A 901 -20.76 -27.98 10.38
N ILE A 902 -19.64 -27.26 10.42
CA ILE A 902 -18.64 -27.28 9.34
C ILE A 902 -18.05 -28.69 9.18
N ILE A 903 -17.74 -29.36 10.29
CA ILE A 903 -17.25 -30.76 10.25
C ILE A 903 -18.30 -31.68 9.62
N LYS A 904 -19.59 -31.48 9.96
CA LYS A 904 -20.68 -32.25 9.37
C LYS A 904 -20.75 -32.03 7.85
N ASP A 905 -20.58 -30.80 7.39
CA ASP A 905 -20.66 -30.49 5.96
C ASP A 905 -19.42 -30.97 5.20
N LEU A 906 -18.23 -30.90 5.80
CA LEU A 906 -17.01 -31.53 5.29
C LEU A 906 -17.18 -33.06 5.17
N LYS A 907 -17.87 -33.70 6.14
CA LYS A 907 -18.22 -35.13 6.04
C LYS A 907 -19.19 -35.39 4.88
N ILE A 908 -20.16 -34.50 4.63
CA ILE A 908 -21.05 -34.62 3.45
C ILE A 908 -20.22 -34.47 2.16
N LEU A 909 -19.38 -33.44 2.05
CA LEU A 909 -18.46 -33.23 0.92
C LEU A 909 -17.59 -34.46 0.66
N SER A 910 -17.10 -35.13 1.71
CA SER A 910 -16.24 -36.32 1.60
C SER A 910 -16.89 -37.52 0.92
N GLN A 911 -18.23 -37.54 0.83
CA GLN A 911 -18.97 -38.58 0.11
C GLN A 911 -18.86 -38.38 -1.40
N TYR A 912 -18.66 -37.14 -1.85
CA TYR A 912 -18.68 -36.74 -3.26
C TYR A 912 -17.31 -36.32 -3.79
N ILE A 913 -16.40 -35.89 -2.91
CA ILE A 913 -15.04 -35.45 -3.25
C ILE A 913 -14.03 -36.44 -2.69
N ASP A 914 -13.02 -36.79 -3.49
CA ASP A 914 -11.91 -37.63 -3.05
C ASP A 914 -10.94 -36.81 -2.19
N MET A 915 -11.23 -36.75 -0.88
CA MET A 915 -10.44 -36.00 0.09
C MET A 915 -8.96 -36.40 0.13
N LYS A 916 -8.61 -37.63 -0.30
CA LYS A 916 -7.21 -38.08 -0.33
C LYS A 916 -6.40 -37.42 -1.45
N ASN A 917 -7.07 -36.87 -2.46
CA ASN A 917 -6.43 -36.21 -3.59
C ASN A 917 -6.23 -34.70 -3.37
N LEU A 918 -6.79 -34.14 -2.29
CA LEU A 918 -6.65 -32.72 -1.96
C LEU A 918 -5.24 -32.44 -1.40
N GLU A 919 -4.54 -31.53 -2.06
CA GLU A 919 -3.34 -30.87 -1.56
C GLU A 919 -3.72 -29.81 -0.52
N ASP A 920 -4.78 -29.04 -0.80
CA ASP A 920 -5.22 -27.92 0.03
C ASP A 920 -6.74 -27.99 0.28
N LEU A 921 -7.15 -27.89 1.56
CA LEU A 921 -8.54 -27.64 1.97
C LEU A 921 -8.57 -26.39 2.85
N ILE A 922 -9.18 -25.30 2.38
CA ILE A 922 -9.17 -24.01 3.10
C ILE A 922 -10.58 -23.48 3.30
N ILE A 923 -10.87 -23.07 4.52
CA ILE A 923 -12.07 -22.31 4.88
C ILE A 923 -11.69 -20.84 5.00
N ILE A 924 -12.45 -19.97 4.38
CA ILE A 924 -12.18 -18.52 4.33
C ILE A 924 -13.33 -17.80 5.02
N LYS A 925 -13.00 -16.98 6.03
CA LYS A 925 -13.96 -16.15 6.77
C LYS A 925 -13.43 -14.71 6.81
N GLY A 926 -13.95 -13.85 5.93
CA GLY A 926 -13.38 -12.51 5.73
C GLY A 926 -11.92 -12.61 5.27
N GLU A 927 -11.02 -11.93 5.97
CA GLU A 927 -9.57 -11.95 5.69
C GLU A 927 -8.83 -13.11 6.39
N ILE A 928 -9.54 -13.99 7.11
CA ILE A 928 -8.93 -15.11 7.85
C ILE A 928 -9.12 -16.41 7.09
N HIS A 929 -8.01 -17.11 6.86
CA HIS A 929 -7.95 -18.39 6.19
C HIS A 929 -7.61 -19.49 7.21
N TYR A 930 -8.33 -20.61 7.12
CA TYR A 930 -8.14 -21.80 7.94
C TYR A 930 -7.80 -22.98 7.05
N GLU A 931 -6.54 -23.42 7.10
CA GLU A 931 -6.05 -24.59 6.39
C GLU A 931 -6.38 -25.85 7.21
N ILE A 932 -7.13 -26.76 6.61
CA ILE A 932 -7.68 -27.96 7.25
C ILE A 932 -7.04 -29.20 6.63
N GLU A 933 -6.75 -30.20 7.46
CA GLU A 933 -6.32 -31.51 7.01
C GLU A 933 -7.48 -32.25 6.30
N PRO A 934 -7.36 -32.64 5.02
CA PRO A 934 -8.49 -33.17 4.26
C PRO A 934 -9.10 -34.47 4.78
N THR A 935 -8.34 -35.31 5.47
CA THR A 935 -8.80 -36.65 5.93
C THR A 935 -9.37 -36.65 7.34
N GLU A 936 -8.77 -35.87 8.24
CA GLU A 936 -9.14 -35.84 9.65
C GLU A 936 -9.91 -34.58 10.05
N PHE A 937 -9.93 -33.57 9.18
CA PHE A 937 -10.53 -32.26 9.39
C PHE A 937 -9.94 -31.49 10.59
N ASN A 938 -8.69 -31.78 10.93
CA ASN A 938 -7.92 -31.02 11.92
C ASN A 938 -7.50 -29.66 11.34
N LEU A 939 -7.52 -28.62 12.17
CA LEU A 939 -6.96 -27.33 11.79
C LEU A 939 -5.43 -27.43 11.75
N LEU A 940 -4.85 -27.22 10.57
CA LEU A 940 -3.39 -27.20 10.38
C LEU A 940 -2.83 -25.80 10.65
N ARG A 941 -3.43 -24.76 10.04
CA ARG A 941 -2.94 -23.39 10.13
C ARG A 941 -4.06 -22.37 10.04
N GLN A 942 -3.85 -21.23 10.68
CA GLN A 942 -4.65 -20.03 10.54
C GLN A 942 -3.74 -18.87 10.13
N TYR A 943 -4.15 -18.08 9.14
CA TYR A 943 -3.40 -16.90 8.70
C TYR A 943 -4.34 -15.85 8.12
N LYS A 944 -3.87 -14.60 8.11
CA LYS A 944 -4.58 -13.48 7.52
C LYS A 944 -4.13 -13.30 6.07
N GLN A 945 -5.08 -13.30 5.14
CA GLN A 945 -4.82 -13.07 3.72
C GLN A 945 -6.11 -12.58 3.04
N THR A 946 -5.98 -11.72 2.02
CA THR A 946 -7.10 -11.35 1.16
C THR A 946 -7.14 -12.29 -0.03
N LEU A 947 -8.28 -12.95 -0.27
CA LEU A 947 -8.50 -13.75 -1.48
C LEU A 947 -8.99 -12.84 -2.61
N CYS A 948 -8.18 -12.65 -3.65
CA CYS A 948 -8.62 -12.01 -4.88
C CYS A 948 -9.14 -13.08 -5.85
N LEU A 949 -10.43 -13.03 -6.17
CA LEU A 949 -11.07 -13.87 -7.18
C LEU A 949 -11.16 -13.18 -8.55
N GLY A 950 -10.96 -11.85 -8.60
CA GLY A 950 -11.12 -11.04 -9.79
C GLY A 950 -10.06 -11.32 -10.86
N LEU A 951 -10.47 -11.29 -12.12
CA LEU A 951 -9.57 -11.41 -13.27
C LEU A 951 -8.75 -10.11 -13.44
N GLY A 952 -7.42 -10.22 -13.56
CA GLY A 952 -6.54 -9.08 -13.88
C GLY A 952 -6.09 -8.22 -12.70
N GLU A 953 -6.46 -8.55 -11.47
CA GLU A 953 -5.98 -7.86 -10.27
C GLU A 953 -4.56 -8.34 -9.93
N THR A 954 -3.51 -7.62 -10.35
CA THR A 954 -2.08 -7.97 -10.06
C THR A 954 -1.32 -6.95 -9.22
#